data_AF-P15303-F1
#
_entry.id   AF-P15303-F1
#
_cell.length_a   1.000
_cell.length_b   1.000
_cell.length_c   1.000
_cell.angle_alpha   90.00
_cell.angle_beta   90.00
_cell.angle_gamma   90.00
#
_symmetry.space_group_name_H-M   'P 1'
#
loop_
_entity.id
_entity.type
_entity.pdbx_description
1 polymer ?
#
loop_
_entity_poly.entity_id
_entity_poly.type
_entity_poly.pdbx_seq_one_letter_code
_entity_poly.pdbx_strand_id
1 'polypeptide(L)'
;MDFETNEDINGVRFTWNVFPSTRSDANSNVVPVGCLYTPLKEYDELNVAPYNPVVCSGPHCKSILNPYCVIDPRNSSWSCPICNSRNHLPPQYTNLSQENMPLELQSTTIEYITNKPVTVPPIFFFVVDLTSETENLDSLKESIITSLSLLPPNALIGLITYGNVVQLHDLSSETIDRCNVFRGDREYQLEALTEMLTGQKPTGPGGAASHLPNAMNKVTPFSLNRFFLPLEQVEFKLNQLLENLSPDQWSVPAGHRPLRATGSALNIASLLLQGCYKNIPARIILFASGPGTVAPGLIVNSELKDPLRSHHDIDSDHAQHYKKACKFYNQIAQRVAANGHTVDIFAGCYDQIGMSEMKQLTDSTGGVLLLTDAFSTAIFKQSYLRLFAKDEEGYLKMAFNGNMAVKTSKDLKVQGLIGHASAVKKTDANNISESEIGIGATSTWKMASLSPYHSYAIFFEIANTAANSNPMMSAPGSADRPHLAYTQFITTYQHSSGTNRIRVTTVANQLLPFGTPAIAASFDQEAAAVLMARIAVHKAETDDGADVIRWLDRTLIKLCQKYADYNKDDPQSFRLAPNFSLYPQFTYYLRRSQFLSVFNNSPDETAFYRHIFTREDTTNSLIMIQPTLTSFSMEDDPQPVLLDSISVKPNTILLLDTFFFILIYHGEQIAQWRKAGYQDDPQYADFKALLEEPKLEAAELLVDRFPLPRFIDTEAGGSQARFLLSKLNPSDNYQDMARGGSTIVLTDDVSLQNFMTHLQQVAVSGQA
;
A
#
# COMPACT_ATOMS: atom_id res chain seq x y z
N MET A 1 11.98 -9.45 22.85
CA MET A 1 11.41 -8.10 22.71
C MET A 1 10.08 -8.29 22.02
N ASP A 2 9.03 -7.63 22.50
CA ASP A 2 7.68 -7.83 21.97
C ASP A 2 7.42 -6.83 20.84
N PHE A 3 7.64 -7.27 19.60
CA PHE A 3 7.51 -6.42 18.41
C PHE A 3 6.04 -6.19 18.06
N GLU A 4 5.19 -7.21 18.23
CA GLU A 4 3.77 -7.21 17.90
C GLU A 4 3.00 -6.20 18.76
N THR A 5 3.15 -6.25 20.08
CA THR A 5 2.50 -5.28 20.98
C THR A 5 2.88 -3.83 20.64
N ASN A 6 4.14 -3.60 20.22
CA ASN A 6 4.55 -2.26 19.81
C ASN A 6 3.95 -1.85 18.44
N GLU A 7 3.84 -2.78 17.50
CA GLU A 7 3.16 -2.57 16.21
C GLU A 7 1.66 -2.29 16.43
N ASP A 8 1.00 -2.98 17.35
CA ASP A 8 -0.43 -2.79 17.63
C ASP A 8 -0.72 -1.43 18.28
N ILE A 9 0.10 -0.99 19.24
CA ILE A 9 -0.09 0.29 19.93
C ILE A 9 0.34 1.48 19.06
N ASN A 10 1.45 1.35 18.34
CA ASN A 10 2.07 2.48 17.64
C ASN A 10 1.90 2.44 16.12
N GLY A 11 1.49 1.32 15.54
CA GLY A 11 1.55 1.10 14.11
C GLY A 11 2.98 1.10 13.57
N VAL A 12 4.01 0.86 14.40
CA VAL A 12 5.43 0.96 14.02
C VAL A 12 6.16 -0.34 14.30
N ARG A 13 6.87 -0.88 13.30
CA ARG A 13 7.74 -2.05 13.45
C ARG A 13 9.11 -1.84 12.81
N PHE A 14 10.18 -1.89 13.62
CA PHE A 14 11.54 -1.62 13.17
C PHE A 14 12.31 -2.90 12.83
N THR A 15 13.19 -2.80 11.84
CA THR A 15 14.23 -3.80 11.53
C THR A 15 15.21 -4.04 12.68
N TRP A 16 15.60 -2.96 13.36
CA TRP A 16 16.48 -2.97 14.53
C TRP A 16 15.81 -2.16 15.62
N ASN A 17 15.55 -2.72 16.79
CA ASN A 17 14.91 -1.96 17.87
C ASN A 17 15.91 -1.28 18.82
N VAL A 18 17.19 -1.62 18.68
CA VAL A 18 18.35 -0.92 19.23
C VAL A 18 19.21 -0.48 18.05
N PHE A 19 19.52 0.81 18.00
CA PHE A 19 20.29 1.40 16.90
C PHE A 19 21.79 1.43 17.20
N PRO A 20 22.64 1.26 16.18
CA PRO A 20 24.05 1.53 16.30
C PRO A 20 24.32 3.01 16.62
N SER A 21 25.26 3.28 17.51
CA SER A 21 25.54 4.63 18.00
C SER A 21 26.21 5.55 16.98
N THR A 22 26.84 5.00 15.94
CA THR A 22 27.54 5.77 14.90
C THR A 22 27.17 5.33 13.49
N ARG A 23 27.39 6.22 12.51
CA ARG A 23 27.19 5.97 11.08
C ARG A 23 28.02 4.80 10.55
N SER A 24 29.28 4.69 11.00
CA SER A 24 30.16 3.58 10.59
C SER A 24 29.64 2.24 11.09
N ASP A 25 29.12 2.23 12.31
CA ASP A 25 28.50 1.06 12.92
C ASP A 25 27.22 0.67 12.19
N ALA A 26 26.38 1.65 11.86
CA ALA A 26 25.14 1.44 11.10
C ALA A 26 25.40 0.88 9.70
N ASN A 27 26.41 1.38 8.99
CA ASN A 27 26.81 0.83 7.69
C ASN A 27 27.30 -0.63 7.79
N SER A 28 27.74 -1.05 8.99
CA SER A 28 28.16 -2.43 9.25
C SER A 28 27.00 -3.38 9.55
N ASN A 29 25.78 -2.89 9.80
CA ASN A 29 24.59 -3.73 10.07
C ASN A 29 24.01 -4.41 8.83
N VAL A 30 24.45 -4.02 7.62
CA VAL A 30 24.02 -4.56 6.32
C VAL A 30 22.54 -4.25 5.99
N VAL A 31 21.59 -4.64 6.84
CA VAL A 31 20.18 -4.22 6.77
C VAL A 31 20.07 -2.80 7.34
N PRO A 32 19.47 -1.85 6.59
CA PRO A 32 19.37 -0.46 7.01
C PRO A 32 18.46 -0.31 8.24
N VAL A 33 18.67 0.76 9.02
CA VAL A 33 17.72 1.17 10.06
C VAL A 33 16.48 1.72 9.37
N GLY A 34 15.36 1.02 9.54
CA GLY A 34 14.08 1.43 8.98
C GLY A 34 12.92 0.79 9.72
N CYS A 35 11.73 1.32 9.51
CA CYS A 35 10.47 0.77 10.02
C CYS A 35 9.38 0.71 8.95
N LEU A 36 8.43 -0.20 9.17
CA LEU A 36 7.08 -0.07 8.62
C LEU A 36 6.27 0.79 9.59
N TYR A 37 5.56 1.78 9.04
CA TYR A 37 4.66 2.63 9.80
C TYR A 37 3.28 2.70 9.14
N THR A 38 2.25 2.39 9.90
CA THR A 38 0.84 2.42 9.49
C THR A 38 0.15 3.59 10.19
N PRO A 39 0.03 4.77 9.56
CA PRO A 39 -0.37 5.99 10.24
C PRO A 39 -1.73 5.91 10.91
N LEU A 40 -2.66 5.17 10.31
CA LEU A 40 -4.04 5.05 10.78
C LEU A 40 -4.37 3.65 11.33
N LYS A 41 -3.36 2.90 11.82
CA LYS A 41 -3.59 1.61 12.48
C LYS A 41 -4.75 1.73 13.48
N GLU A 42 -5.74 0.87 13.36
CA GLU A 42 -6.87 0.81 14.29
C GLU A 42 -6.41 0.14 15.59
N TYR A 43 -6.73 0.75 16.73
CA TYR A 43 -6.45 0.20 18.06
C TYR A 43 -7.52 0.70 19.04
N ASP A 44 -8.05 -0.19 19.88
CA ASP A 44 -9.26 0.06 20.67
C ASP A 44 -9.09 1.17 21.73
N GLU A 45 -7.90 1.28 22.31
CA GLU A 45 -7.58 2.28 23.35
C GLU A 45 -7.22 3.68 22.76
N LEU A 46 -7.57 3.89 21.49
CA LEU A 46 -7.79 5.15 20.76
C LEU A 46 -7.93 6.47 21.52
N ASN A 47 -6.88 7.12 22.03
CA ASN A 47 -7.07 8.45 22.62
C ASN A 47 -7.27 9.53 21.55
N VAL A 48 -8.52 10.03 21.43
CA VAL A 48 -8.90 11.14 20.55
C VAL A 48 -9.16 12.41 21.36
N ALA A 49 -8.20 13.33 21.36
CA ALA A 49 -8.27 14.62 22.03
C ALA A 49 -9.07 15.65 21.23
N PRO A 50 -10.15 16.25 21.79
CA PRO A 50 -10.99 17.23 21.09
C PRO A 50 -10.40 18.66 21.10
N TYR A 51 -9.08 18.78 20.96
CA TYR A 51 -8.35 20.05 21.02
C TYR A 51 -7.07 20.01 20.19
N ASN A 52 -6.49 21.18 19.93
CA ASN A 52 -5.25 21.28 19.17
C ASN A 52 -4.03 20.78 19.96
N PRO A 53 -3.05 20.14 19.30
CA PRO A 53 -1.83 19.67 19.95
C PRO A 53 -0.94 20.82 20.43
N VAL A 54 -0.17 20.56 21.49
CA VAL A 54 0.88 21.47 21.97
C VAL A 54 2.13 21.31 21.11
N VAL A 55 2.49 22.34 20.35
CA VAL A 55 3.59 22.30 19.37
C VAL A 55 4.85 22.96 19.91
N CYS A 56 5.99 22.35 19.66
CA CYS A 56 7.32 22.89 19.94
C CYS A 56 7.54 24.23 19.22
N SER A 57 8.01 25.24 19.96
CA SER A 57 8.34 26.58 19.47
C SER A 57 9.69 26.66 18.74
N GLY A 58 10.48 25.58 18.74
CA GLY A 58 11.76 25.52 18.03
C GLY A 58 11.60 25.87 16.53
N PRO A 59 12.46 26.75 15.96
CA PRO A 59 12.26 27.33 14.62
C PRO A 59 11.92 26.33 13.51
N HIS A 60 12.55 25.15 13.51
CA HIS A 60 12.37 24.10 12.50
C HIS A 60 11.85 22.78 13.06
N CYS A 61 11.58 22.70 14.36
CA CYS A 61 11.19 21.45 15.00
C CYS A 61 9.72 21.12 14.71
N LYS A 62 8.80 21.93 15.25
CA LYS A 62 7.35 21.72 15.17
C LYS A 62 6.91 20.30 15.58
N SER A 63 7.70 19.62 16.42
CA SER A 63 7.26 18.39 17.06
C SER A 63 6.11 18.69 18.03
N ILE A 64 5.32 17.68 18.34
CA ILE A 64 4.20 17.75 19.28
C ILE A 64 4.64 17.19 20.63
N LEU A 65 4.11 17.77 21.71
CA LEU A 65 4.28 17.30 23.10
C LEU A 65 3.93 15.81 23.18
N ASN A 66 4.74 15.03 23.89
CA ASN A 66 4.65 13.57 23.94
C ASN A 66 5.24 13.04 25.26
N PRO A 67 5.08 11.75 25.59
CA PRO A 67 5.52 11.19 26.88
C PRO A 67 7.03 11.26 27.14
N TYR A 68 7.86 11.41 26.11
CA TYR A 68 9.32 11.51 26.25
C TYR A 68 9.81 12.94 26.51
N CYS A 69 8.91 13.92 26.57
CA CYS A 69 9.25 15.29 26.91
C CYS A 69 9.60 15.43 28.39
N VAL A 70 10.67 16.16 28.71
CA VAL A 70 11.01 16.44 30.12
C VAL A 70 10.16 17.61 30.60
N ILE A 71 9.23 17.34 31.50
CA ILE A 71 8.32 18.33 32.10
C ILE A 71 8.98 18.99 33.32
N ASP A 72 8.96 20.31 33.36
CA ASP A 72 9.38 21.13 34.49
C ASP A 72 8.17 21.93 35.02
N PRO A 73 7.41 21.36 35.98
CA PRO A 73 6.20 21.97 36.51
C PRO A 73 6.49 23.24 37.32
N ARG A 74 7.70 23.41 37.88
CA ARG A 74 8.05 24.59 38.68
C ARG A 74 8.07 25.87 37.84
N ASN A 75 8.50 25.75 36.59
CA ASN A 75 8.58 26.88 35.65
C ASN A 75 7.49 26.84 34.58
N SER A 76 6.48 25.96 34.71
CA SER A 76 5.47 25.70 33.70
C SER A 76 6.08 25.53 32.30
N SER A 77 7.07 24.66 32.17
CA SER A 77 7.84 24.49 30.92
C SER A 77 8.11 23.01 30.61
N TRP A 78 8.48 22.72 29.36
CA TRP A 78 8.89 21.40 28.93
C TRP A 78 10.04 21.46 27.93
N SER A 79 10.86 20.42 27.88
CA SER A 79 11.98 20.29 26.94
C SER A 79 11.66 19.27 25.86
N CYS A 80 11.82 19.67 24.60
CA CYS A 80 11.54 18.83 23.44
C CYS A 80 12.66 17.81 23.20
N PRO A 81 12.39 16.49 23.13
CA PRO A 81 13.43 15.47 22.91
C PRO A 81 13.99 15.48 21.49
N ILE A 82 13.27 16.08 20.52
CA ILE A 82 13.67 16.17 19.11
C ILE A 82 14.72 17.27 18.89
N CYS A 83 14.52 18.47 19.46
CA CYS A 83 15.39 19.62 19.22
C CYS A 83 16.04 20.24 20.47
N ASN A 84 15.75 19.72 21.67
CA ASN A 84 16.19 20.23 22.97
C ASN A 84 15.76 21.67 23.30
N SER A 85 14.83 22.26 22.54
CA SER A 85 14.28 23.56 22.89
C SER A 85 13.44 23.48 24.16
N ARG A 86 13.52 24.52 24.98
CA ARG A 86 12.61 24.72 26.10
C ARG A 86 11.37 25.47 25.62
N ASN A 87 10.20 24.99 26.02
CA ASN A 87 8.89 25.47 25.60
C ASN A 87 8.04 25.77 26.84
N HIS A 88 7.09 26.69 26.75
CA HIS A 88 6.12 26.91 27.82
C HIS A 88 5.00 25.88 27.75
N LEU A 89 4.55 25.40 28.92
CA LEU A 89 3.31 24.65 29.03
C LEU A 89 2.13 25.62 28.89
N PRO A 90 1.06 25.21 28.18
CA PRO A 90 -0.18 25.97 28.16
C PRO A 90 -0.78 26.19 29.57
N PRO A 91 -1.54 27.28 29.80
CA PRO A 91 -2.13 27.60 31.10
C PRO A 91 -3.00 26.49 31.70
N GLN A 92 -3.67 25.69 30.86
CA GLN A 92 -4.49 24.56 31.31
C GLN A 92 -3.70 23.46 32.02
N TYR A 93 -2.36 23.43 31.89
CA TYR A 93 -1.48 22.44 32.53
C TYR A 93 -0.85 22.94 33.83
N THR A 94 -1.31 24.06 34.37
CA THR A 94 -0.77 24.62 35.62
C THR A 94 -0.93 23.67 36.82
N ASN A 95 -1.97 22.84 36.85
CA ASN A 95 -2.23 21.85 37.90
C ASN A 95 -1.76 20.43 37.52
N LEU A 96 -0.70 20.31 36.72
CA LEU A 96 -0.09 19.02 36.38
C LEU A 96 0.33 18.26 37.65
N SER A 97 -0.31 17.12 37.89
CA SER A 97 0.03 16.17 38.93
C SER A 97 0.06 14.76 38.33
N GLN A 98 0.61 13.78 39.04
CA GLN A 98 0.60 12.39 38.59
C GLN A 98 -0.84 11.85 38.43
N GLU A 99 -1.80 12.40 39.18
CA GLU A 99 -3.23 12.07 39.09
C GLU A 99 -3.95 12.80 37.94
N ASN A 100 -3.39 13.90 37.45
CA ASN A 100 -3.99 14.74 36.41
C ASN A 100 -3.00 14.99 35.26
N MET A 101 -2.59 13.88 34.63
CA MET A 101 -1.70 13.90 33.47
C MET A 101 -2.51 14.09 32.17
N PRO A 102 -2.17 15.06 31.31
CA PRO A 102 -2.74 15.17 29.97
C PRO A 102 -2.54 13.90 29.14
N LEU A 103 -3.49 13.62 28.25
CA LEU A 103 -3.50 12.40 27.41
C LEU A 103 -2.20 12.26 26.61
N GLU A 104 -1.68 13.37 26.06
CA GLU A 104 -0.46 13.34 25.24
C GLU A 104 0.83 13.02 26.02
N LEU A 105 0.78 13.01 27.35
CA LEU A 105 1.89 12.57 28.19
C LEU A 105 1.73 11.12 28.68
N GLN A 106 0.57 10.49 28.43
CA GLN A 106 0.28 9.11 28.80
C GLN A 106 0.45 8.14 27.63
N SER A 107 0.15 8.58 26.40
CA SER A 107 0.14 7.73 25.21
C SER A 107 1.24 8.10 24.22
N THR A 108 1.96 7.09 23.71
CA THR A 108 2.94 7.25 22.63
C THR A 108 2.28 7.56 21.29
N THR A 109 1.04 7.07 21.11
CA THR A 109 0.17 7.38 19.98
C THR A 109 -1.09 8.09 20.46
N ILE A 110 -1.44 9.20 19.82
CA ILE A 110 -2.63 10.00 20.15
C ILE A 110 -3.15 10.69 18.89
N GLU A 111 -4.46 10.92 18.84
CA GLU A 111 -5.11 11.66 17.76
C GLU A 111 -5.75 12.94 18.28
N TYR A 112 -5.66 14.02 17.51
CA TYR A 112 -6.22 15.32 17.86
C TYR A 112 -7.27 15.73 16.83
N ILE A 113 -8.42 16.19 17.29
CA ILE A 113 -9.40 16.91 16.47
C ILE A 113 -9.06 18.40 16.54
N THR A 114 -8.61 18.95 15.41
CA THR A 114 -8.20 20.35 15.35
C THR A 114 -9.39 21.28 15.17
N ASN A 115 -9.23 22.54 15.57
CA ASN A 115 -10.24 23.57 15.34
C ASN A 115 -10.29 24.10 13.90
N LYS A 116 -9.50 23.53 12.98
CA LYS A 116 -9.48 23.95 11.58
C LYS A 116 -10.76 23.45 10.91
N PRO A 117 -11.61 24.34 10.34
CA PRO A 117 -12.84 23.92 9.69
C PRO A 117 -12.55 23.15 8.39
N VAL A 118 -13.32 22.10 8.13
CA VAL A 118 -13.41 21.48 6.80
C VAL A 118 -14.55 22.18 6.06
N THR A 119 -14.23 22.89 4.98
CA THR A 119 -15.19 23.75 4.28
C THR A 119 -15.87 23.08 3.10
N VAL A 120 -15.34 21.94 2.63
CA VAL A 120 -15.85 21.21 1.48
C VAL A 120 -15.84 19.72 1.81
N PRO A 121 -16.95 19.00 1.58
CA PRO A 121 -16.98 17.55 1.75
C PRO A 121 -16.14 16.84 0.68
N PRO A 122 -15.81 15.55 0.86
CA PRO A 122 -15.07 14.79 -0.14
C PRO A 122 -15.83 14.74 -1.48
N ILE A 123 -15.07 14.76 -2.57
CA ILE A 123 -15.59 14.66 -3.94
C ILE A 123 -15.30 13.26 -4.50
N PHE A 124 -16.31 12.62 -5.09
CA PHE A 124 -16.17 11.35 -5.82
C PHE A 124 -16.51 11.58 -7.28
N PHE A 125 -15.55 11.33 -8.16
CA PHE A 125 -15.66 11.56 -9.59
C PHE A 125 -15.56 10.24 -10.34
N PHE A 126 -16.71 9.67 -10.70
CA PHE A 126 -16.78 8.41 -11.42
C PHE A 126 -16.40 8.62 -12.89
N VAL A 127 -15.49 7.80 -13.40
CA VAL A 127 -15.02 7.82 -14.80
C VAL A 127 -15.25 6.43 -15.39
N VAL A 128 -16.31 6.28 -16.17
CA VAL A 128 -16.87 4.98 -16.58
C VAL A 128 -16.59 4.71 -18.06
N ASP A 129 -15.90 3.61 -18.35
CA ASP A 129 -15.74 3.08 -19.70
C ASP A 129 -17.05 2.48 -20.22
N LEU A 130 -17.54 2.98 -21.37
CA LEU A 130 -18.74 2.48 -22.03
C LEU A 130 -18.43 1.41 -23.10
N THR A 131 -17.17 1.07 -23.34
CA THR A 131 -16.79 0.13 -24.41
C THR A 131 -16.85 -1.35 -24.01
N SER A 132 -17.27 -1.64 -22.79
CA SER A 132 -17.55 -3.01 -22.34
C SER A 132 -18.82 -3.55 -22.96
N GLU A 133 -18.92 -4.88 -23.04
CA GLU A 133 -20.17 -5.56 -23.38
C GLU A 133 -21.27 -5.31 -22.33
N THR A 134 -22.53 -5.47 -22.74
CA THR A 134 -23.71 -5.11 -21.96
C THR A 134 -23.73 -5.74 -20.58
N GLU A 135 -23.49 -7.06 -20.46
CA GLU A 135 -23.56 -7.78 -19.17
C GLU A 135 -22.49 -7.28 -18.17
N ASN A 136 -21.29 -6.99 -18.67
CA ASN A 136 -20.20 -6.47 -17.85
C ASN A 136 -20.47 -5.02 -17.43
N LEU A 137 -21.02 -4.20 -18.34
CA LEU A 137 -21.44 -2.83 -18.02
C LEU A 137 -22.57 -2.82 -17.00
N ASP A 138 -23.58 -3.69 -17.15
CA ASP A 138 -24.71 -3.81 -16.21
C ASP A 138 -24.23 -4.16 -14.80
N SER A 139 -23.31 -5.12 -14.69
CA SER A 139 -22.68 -5.46 -13.40
C SER A 139 -21.91 -4.29 -12.77
N LEU A 140 -21.24 -3.48 -13.59
CA LEU A 140 -20.57 -2.26 -13.14
C LEU A 140 -21.58 -1.21 -12.64
N LYS A 141 -22.66 -0.96 -13.39
CA LYS A 141 -23.73 -0.02 -12.99
C LYS A 141 -24.30 -0.40 -11.64
N GLU A 142 -24.68 -1.67 -11.44
CA GLU A 142 -25.20 -2.18 -10.17
C GLU A 142 -24.25 -1.90 -9.01
N SER A 143 -22.95 -2.11 -9.23
CA SER A 143 -21.91 -1.91 -8.21
C SER A 143 -21.76 -0.42 -7.87
N ILE A 144 -21.73 0.46 -8.87
CA ILE A 144 -21.67 1.91 -8.66
C ILE A 144 -22.93 2.38 -7.93
N ILE A 145 -24.13 2.00 -8.37
CA ILE A 145 -25.41 2.35 -7.74
C ILE A 145 -25.42 1.91 -6.27
N THR A 146 -25.03 0.66 -6.00
CA THR A 146 -24.93 0.14 -4.62
C THR A 146 -23.98 0.99 -3.78
N SER A 147 -22.83 1.39 -4.33
CA SER A 147 -21.84 2.20 -3.61
C SER A 147 -22.32 3.60 -3.26
N LEU A 148 -23.29 4.18 -3.99
CA LEU A 148 -23.82 5.52 -3.67
C LEU A 148 -24.42 5.56 -2.26
N SER A 149 -25.13 4.49 -1.85
CA SER A 149 -25.70 4.38 -0.50
C SER A 149 -24.65 4.30 0.62
N LEU A 150 -23.39 4.00 0.28
CA LEU A 150 -22.28 3.93 1.24
C LEU A 150 -21.60 5.29 1.44
N LEU A 151 -21.79 6.24 0.52
CA LEU A 151 -21.17 7.56 0.58
C LEU A 151 -21.88 8.48 1.59
N PRO A 152 -21.16 9.49 2.14
CA PRO A 152 -21.80 10.56 2.90
C PRO A 152 -22.85 11.30 2.03
N PRO A 153 -24.05 11.61 2.55
CA PRO A 153 -25.10 12.28 1.77
C PRO A 153 -24.68 13.64 1.19
N ASN A 154 -23.80 14.36 1.90
CA ASN A 154 -23.27 15.64 1.46
C ASN A 154 -22.05 15.54 0.52
N ALA A 155 -21.55 14.34 0.22
CA ALA A 155 -20.42 14.15 -0.68
C ALA A 155 -20.75 14.70 -2.07
N LEU A 156 -19.78 15.35 -2.71
CA LEU A 156 -19.98 15.90 -4.04
C LEU A 156 -19.70 14.84 -5.10
N ILE A 157 -20.63 14.65 -6.02
CA ILE A 157 -20.53 13.62 -7.07
C ILE A 157 -20.34 14.27 -8.43
N GLY A 158 -19.40 13.74 -9.21
CA GLY A 158 -19.25 14.02 -10.64
C GLY A 158 -19.24 12.74 -11.45
N LEU A 159 -19.58 12.83 -12.73
CA LEU A 159 -19.60 11.69 -13.65
C LEU A 159 -19.00 12.06 -15.01
N ILE A 160 -18.05 11.24 -15.46
CA ILE A 160 -17.58 11.15 -16.84
C ILE A 160 -17.91 9.75 -17.35
N THR A 161 -18.43 9.67 -18.57
CA THR A 161 -18.45 8.42 -19.34
C THR A 161 -17.54 8.57 -20.54
N TYR A 162 -16.90 7.48 -20.99
CA TYR A 162 -15.99 7.56 -22.12
C TYR A 162 -16.00 6.31 -23.00
N GLY A 163 -15.70 6.52 -24.27
CA GLY A 163 -15.41 5.50 -25.27
C GLY A 163 -14.45 6.12 -26.28
N ASN A 164 -14.88 6.28 -27.53
CA ASN A 164 -14.14 7.08 -28.52
C ASN A 164 -14.05 8.56 -28.13
N VAL A 165 -15.10 9.08 -27.50
CA VAL A 165 -15.20 10.46 -26.98
C VAL A 165 -15.31 10.45 -25.46
N VAL A 166 -15.07 11.59 -24.83
CA VAL A 166 -15.26 11.78 -23.38
C VAL A 166 -16.49 12.64 -23.16
N GLN A 167 -17.44 12.16 -22.35
CA GLN A 167 -18.68 12.85 -22.02
C GLN A 167 -18.64 13.27 -20.56
N LEU A 168 -18.61 14.57 -20.30
CA LEU A 168 -18.71 15.14 -18.96
C LEU A 168 -20.17 15.47 -18.65
N HIS A 169 -20.77 14.79 -17.68
CA HIS A 169 -22.19 14.93 -17.35
C HIS A 169 -22.46 16.13 -16.46
N ASP A 170 -23.42 16.96 -16.85
CA ASP A 170 -23.88 18.11 -16.07
C ASP A 170 -25.07 17.72 -15.21
N LEU A 171 -24.79 17.50 -13.92
CA LEU A 171 -25.78 17.07 -12.95
C LEU A 171 -26.76 18.19 -12.56
N SER A 172 -26.47 19.45 -12.86
CA SER A 172 -27.28 20.62 -12.41
C SER A 172 -28.62 20.82 -13.12
N SER A 173 -28.85 20.12 -14.23
CA SER A 173 -30.10 20.23 -14.99
C SER A 173 -31.19 19.31 -14.42
N GLU A 174 -32.27 19.85 -13.89
CA GLU A 174 -33.36 19.03 -13.32
C GLU A 174 -34.32 18.44 -14.37
N THR A 175 -34.39 19.05 -15.57
CA THR A 175 -35.44 18.75 -16.57
C THR A 175 -34.98 17.88 -17.72
N ILE A 176 -33.71 17.96 -18.09
CA ILE A 176 -33.10 17.23 -19.20
C ILE A 176 -31.69 16.77 -18.84
N ASP A 177 -31.26 15.66 -19.40
CA ASP A 177 -29.87 15.22 -19.31
C ASP A 177 -29.00 16.08 -20.22
N ARG A 178 -27.90 16.59 -19.67
CA ARG A 178 -26.92 17.42 -20.38
C ARG A 178 -25.53 16.84 -20.18
N CYS A 179 -24.75 16.80 -21.25
CA CYS A 179 -23.32 16.51 -21.16
C CYS A 179 -22.52 17.37 -22.13
N ASN A 180 -21.26 17.60 -21.79
CA ASN A 180 -20.26 18.21 -22.66
C ASN A 180 -19.43 17.10 -23.30
N VAL A 181 -19.42 17.04 -24.63
CA VAL A 181 -18.69 16.01 -25.39
C VAL A 181 -17.35 16.55 -25.87
N PHE A 182 -16.28 15.83 -25.53
CA PHE A 182 -14.92 16.15 -25.89
C PHE A 182 -14.36 15.08 -26.81
N ARG A 183 -13.62 15.51 -27.83
CA ARG A 183 -12.84 14.59 -28.67
C ARG A 183 -11.82 13.84 -27.82
N GLY A 184 -11.79 12.51 -27.94
CA GLY A 184 -10.84 11.67 -27.22
C GLY A 184 -9.40 11.83 -27.72
N ASP A 185 -9.22 12.15 -28.99
CA ASP A 185 -7.92 12.26 -29.67
C ASP A 185 -7.16 13.59 -29.43
N ARG A 186 -7.65 14.41 -28.50
CA ARG A 186 -7.11 15.73 -28.19
C ARG A 186 -6.59 15.76 -26.75
N GLU A 187 -5.39 16.31 -26.58
CA GLU A 187 -4.86 16.66 -25.27
C GLU A 187 -5.34 18.07 -24.87
N TYR A 188 -6.23 18.15 -23.87
CA TYR A 188 -6.75 19.40 -23.34
C TYR A 188 -5.79 20.03 -22.32
N GLN A 189 -5.82 21.36 -22.22
CA GLN A 189 -5.10 22.15 -21.23
C GLN A 189 -6.11 22.91 -20.34
N LEU A 190 -5.72 23.25 -19.11
CA LEU A 190 -6.62 23.83 -18.10
C LEU A 190 -7.38 25.07 -18.59
N GLU A 191 -6.65 26.02 -19.19
CA GLU A 191 -7.22 27.29 -19.64
C GLU A 191 -8.25 27.08 -20.75
N ALA A 192 -7.90 26.25 -21.75
CA ALA A 192 -8.79 25.93 -22.86
C ALA A 192 -10.03 25.15 -22.39
N LEU A 193 -9.87 24.19 -21.47
CA LEU A 193 -10.98 23.44 -20.90
C LEU A 193 -11.92 24.37 -20.12
N THR A 194 -11.36 25.28 -19.32
CA THR A 194 -12.12 26.25 -18.53
C THR A 194 -12.89 27.22 -19.44
N GLU A 195 -12.25 27.75 -20.48
CA GLU A 195 -12.91 28.61 -21.47
C GLU A 195 -14.06 27.89 -22.17
N MET A 196 -13.85 26.63 -22.60
CA MET A 196 -14.90 25.82 -23.25
C MET A 196 -16.10 25.56 -22.32
N LEU A 197 -15.86 25.37 -21.02
CA LEU A 197 -16.90 25.02 -20.05
C LEU A 197 -17.59 26.23 -19.41
N THR A 198 -16.96 27.40 -19.39
CA THR A 198 -17.46 28.59 -18.68
C THR A 198 -17.73 29.78 -19.61
N GLY A 199 -17.19 29.77 -20.83
CA GLY A 199 -17.17 30.93 -21.73
C GLY A 199 -16.24 32.05 -21.28
N GLN A 200 -15.52 31.88 -20.16
CA GLN A 200 -14.62 32.88 -19.60
C GLN A 200 -13.17 32.46 -19.82
N LYS A 201 -12.36 33.37 -20.37
CA LYS A 201 -10.91 33.19 -20.38
C LYS A 201 -10.36 33.40 -18.98
N PRO A 202 -9.56 32.46 -18.43
CA PRO A 202 -8.86 32.70 -17.17
C PRO A 202 -7.92 33.90 -17.34
N THR A 203 -8.07 34.95 -16.52
CA THR A 203 -7.21 36.13 -16.60
C THR A 203 -5.87 35.88 -15.91
N GLY A 204 -4.92 35.25 -16.61
CA GLY A 204 -3.49 35.18 -16.27
C GLY A 204 -3.08 34.22 -15.14
N PRO A 205 -1.76 33.95 -14.96
CA PRO A 205 -1.26 32.91 -14.06
C PRO A 205 -1.40 33.23 -12.56
N GLY A 206 -1.85 34.44 -12.24
CA GLY A 206 -2.06 34.94 -10.87
C GLY A 206 -3.39 35.65 -10.67
N GLY A 207 -4.20 35.80 -11.73
CA GLY A 207 -5.61 36.13 -11.58
C GLY A 207 -6.36 34.85 -11.25
N ALA A 208 -6.05 34.30 -10.07
CA ALA A 208 -7.08 33.63 -9.32
C ALA A 208 -8.26 34.58 -9.39
N ALA A 209 -9.32 34.21 -10.11
CA ALA A 209 -10.65 34.58 -9.65
C ALA A 209 -10.54 34.41 -8.15
N SER A 210 -10.61 35.52 -7.42
CA SER A 210 -10.51 35.51 -5.98
C SER A 210 -11.62 34.57 -5.56
N HIS A 211 -11.28 33.29 -5.39
CA HIS A 211 -12.12 32.26 -4.86
C HIS A 211 -12.17 32.61 -3.38
N LEU A 212 -12.87 33.72 -3.12
CA LEU A 212 -13.56 33.96 -1.88
C LEU A 212 -14.16 32.60 -1.52
N PRO A 213 -13.97 32.10 -0.30
CA PRO A 213 -14.56 30.84 0.13
C PRO A 213 -16.05 30.71 -0.26
N ASN A 214 -16.77 31.84 -0.35
CA ASN A 214 -18.16 31.93 -0.80
C ASN A 214 -18.42 31.66 -2.31
N ALA A 215 -17.41 31.67 -3.19
CA ALA A 215 -17.56 31.38 -4.61
C ALA A 215 -17.55 29.87 -4.90
N MET A 216 -16.98 29.03 -4.03
CA MET A 216 -16.99 27.57 -4.20
C MET A 216 -18.41 26.99 -4.21
N ASN A 217 -19.37 27.64 -3.53
CA ASN A 217 -20.73 27.12 -3.44
C ASN A 217 -21.69 27.68 -4.50
N LYS A 218 -21.25 28.61 -5.37
CA LYS A 218 -22.14 29.18 -6.39
C LYS A 218 -22.19 28.30 -7.63
N VAL A 219 -23.18 27.41 -7.65
CA VAL A 219 -23.56 26.66 -8.85
C VAL A 219 -24.29 27.59 -9.81
N THR A 220 -23.64 27.90 -10.93
CA THR A 220 -24.25 28.60 -12.06
C THR A 220 -24.03 27.81 -13.35
N PRO A 221 -24.82 28.04 -14.41
CA PRO A 221 -24.61 27.39 -15.71
C PRO A 221 -23.21 27.60 -16.30
N PHE A 222 -22.48 28.61 -15.84
CA PHE A 222 -21.14 28.97 -16.30
C PHE A 222 -20.04 28.62 -15.29
N SER A 223 -20.38 28.01 -14.14
CA SER A 223 -19.40 27.59 -13.13
C SER A 223 -18.90 26.18 -13.40
N LEU A 224 -17.62 25.89 -13.13
CA LEU A 224 -17.11 24.50 -13.13
C LEU A 224 -17.74 23.65 -12.01
N ASN A 225 -18.19 24.27 -10.93
CA ASN A 225 -18.76 23.58 -9.78
C ASN A 225 -20.08 22.88 -10.11
N ARG A 226 -20.77 23.26 -11.20
CA ARG A 226 -22.03 22.62 -11.62
C ARG A 226 -21.89 21.13 -11.97
N PHE A 227 -20.67 20.67 -12.24
CA PHE A 227 -20.37 19.28 -12.52
C PHE A 227 -20.23 18.43 -11.24
N PHE A 228 -20.25 19.06 -10.06
CA PHE A 228 -20.11 18.40 -8.77
C PHE A 228 -21.19 18.85 -7.81
N LEU A 229 -22.18 18.00 -7.56
CA LEU A 229 -23.33 18.32 -6.72
C LEU A 229 -23.44 17.33 -5.54
N PRO A 230 -24.00 17.75 -4.38
CA PRO A 230 -24.20 16.87 -3.24
C PRO A 230 -25.04 15.66 -3.63
N LEU A 231 -24.63 14.45 -3.20
CA LEU A 231 -25.31 13.19 -3.49
C LEU A 231 -26.80 13.26 -3.14
N GLU A 232 -27.15 13.75 -1.94
CA GLU A 232 -28.53 13.90 -1.48
C GLU A 232 -29.44 14.73 -2.42
N GLN A 233 -28.85 15.59 -3.27
CA GLN A 233 -29.58 16.40 -4.24
C GLN A 233 -29.73 15.71 -5.60
N VAL A 234 -28.81 14.80 -5.95
CA VAL A 234 -28.73 14.20 -7.29
C VAL A 234 -28.93 12.70 -7.31
N GLU A 235 -29.06 12.03 -6.16
CA GLU A 235 -29.08 10.57 -6.02
C GLU A 235 -30.08 9.91 -6.97
N PHE A 236 -31.33 10.37 -6.98
CA PHE A 236 -32.36 9.82 -7.86
C PHE A 236 -32.01 9.98 -9.35
N LYS A 237 -31.60 11.19 -9.76
CA LYS A 237 -31.20 11.48 -11.13
C LYS A 237 -29.97 10.67 -11.55
N LEU A 238 -28.99 10.56 -10.65
CA LEU A 238 -27.76 9.82 -10.88
C LEU A 238 -28.04 8.32 -11.04
N ASN A 239 -28.92 7.75 -10.22
CA ASN A 239 -29.38 6.36 -10.38
C ASN A 239 -30.03 6.15 -11.75
N GLN A 240 -30.97 7.01 -12.15
CA GLN A 240 -31.60 6.93 -13.47
C GLN A 240 -30.58 7.05 -14.61
N LEU A 241 -29.62 7.96 -14.49
CA LEU A 241 -28.58 8.15 -15.50
C LEU A 241 -27.70 6.90 -15.60
N LEU A 242 -27.25 6.35 -14.47
CA LEU A 242 -26.44 5.13 -14.41
C LEU A 242 -27.19 3.91 -14.97
N GLU A 243 -28.45 3.70 -14.60
CA GLU A 243 -29.31 2.63 -15.12
C GLU A 243 -29.45 2.70 -16.64
N ASN A 244 -29.61 3.92 -17.18
CA ASN A 244 -29.79 4.18 -18.61
C ASN A 244 -28.47 4.22 -19.41
N LEU A 245 -27.29 4.05 -18.78
CA LEU A 245 -26.04 3.94 -19.52
C LEU A 245 -26.12 2.75 -20.49
N SER A 246 -25.67 2.96 -21.72
CA SER A 246 -25.60 1.90 -22.74
C SER A 246 -24.16 1.78 -23.24
N PRO A 247 -23.78 0.60 -23.75
CA PRO A 247 -22.50 0.44 -24.41
C PRO A 247 -22.29 1.45 -25.53
N ASP A 248 -21.03 1.77 -25.80
CA ASP A 248 -20.62 2.76 -26.78
C ASP A 248 -21.20 2.40 -28.16
N GLN A 249 -21.98 3.32 -28.75
CA GLN A 249 -22.74 3.03 -29.98
C GLN A 249 -21.89 3.03 -31.26
N TRP A 250 -20.60 3.37 -31.15
CA TRP A 250 -19.69 3.36 -32.30
C TRP A 250 -19.40 1.91 -32.73
N SER A 251 -19.58 1.63 -34.01
CA SER A 251 -19.27 0.31 -34.58
C SER A 251 -17.78 0.02 -34.48
N VAL A 252 -17.43 -1.16 -33.96
CA VAL A 252 -16.05 -1.66 -33.91
C VAL A 252 -15.79 -2.48 -35.18
N PRO A 253 -14.88 -2.06 -36.08
CA PRO A 253 -14.55 -2.84 -37.27
C PRO A 253 -14.02 -4.23 -36.91
N ALA A 254 -14.26 -5.22 -37.77
CA ALA A 254 -13.67 -6.54 -37.59
C ALA A 254 -12.13 -6.45 -37.49
N GLY A 255 -11.54 -7.26 -36.61
CA GLY A 255 -10.09 -7.23 -36.39
C GLY A 255 -9.60 -6.01 -35.60
N HIS A 256 -10.49 -5.22 -34.99
CA HIS A 256 -10.13 -4.05 -34.18
C HIS A 256 -10.67 -4.15 -32.75
N ARG A 257 -9.94 -3.55 -31.81
CA ARG A 257 -10.37 -3.20 -30.46
C ARG A 257 -11.28 -1.96 -30.52
N PRO A 258 -12.21 -1.79 -29.56
CA PRO A 258 -12.93 -0.53 -29.38
C PRO A 258 -11.99 0.67 -29.22
N LEU A 259 -12.44 1.83 -29.66
CA LEU A 259 -11.74 3.10 -29.41
C LEU A 259 -11.98 3.54 -27.96
N ARG A 260 -10.90 3.72 -27.20
CA ARG A 260 -10.92 4.03 -25.76
C ARG A 260 -10.04 5.22 -25.46
N ALA A 261 -10.66 6.35 -25.13
CA ALA A 261 -10.01 7.61 -24.78
C ALA A 261 -9.66 7.74 -23.28
N THR A 262 -9.18 6.66 -22.67
CA THR A 262 -8.86 6.57 -21.23
C THR A 262 -7.96 7.72 -20.76
N GLY A 263 -6.89 8.01 -21.49
CA GLY A 263 -5.96 9.08 -21.14
C GLY A 263 -6.58 10.48 -21.21
N SER A 264 -7.46 10.72 -22.19
CA SER A 264 -8.19 11.99 -22.29
C SER A 264 -9.23 12.14 -21.18
N ALA A 265 -9.93 11.06 -20.82
CA ALA A 265 -10.89 11.03 -19.72
C ALA A 265 -10.22 11.40 -18.38
N LEU A 266 -9.10 10.75 -18.05
CA LEU A 266 -8.30 11.07 -16.86
C LEU A 266 -7.74 12.50 -16.89
N ASN A 267 -7.28 12.96 -18.06
CA ASN A 267 -6.77 14.32 -18.21
C ASN A 267 -7.85 15.37 -17.97
N ILE A 268 -9.04 15.20 -18.56
CA ILE A 268 -10.18 16.10 -18.35
C ILE A 268 -10.63 16.07 -16.89
N ALA A 269 -10.75 14.89 -16.28
CA ALA A 269 -11.17 14.74 -14.88
C ALA A 269 -10.23 15.51 -13.92
N SER A 270 -8.92 15.32 -14.10
CA SER A 270 -7.91 15.97 -13.27
C SER A 270 -7.77 17.47 -13.53
N LEU A 271 -7.94 17.94 -14.77
CA LEU A 271 -7.97 19.37 -15.11
C LEU A 271 -9.21 20.06 -14.52
N LEU A 272 -10.36 19.41 -14.60
CA LEU A 272 -11.60 19.94 -14.07
C LEU A 272 -11.48 20.16 -12.55
N LEU A 273 -11.04 19.13 -11.81
CA LEU A 273 -10.81 19.21 -10.37
C LEU A 273 -9.72 20.25 -10.00
N GLN A 274 -8.65 20.35 -10.79
CA GLN A 274 -7.67 21.42 -10.60
C GLN A 274 -8.29 22.81 -10.73
N GLY A 275 -9.23 22.99 -11.66
CA GLY A 275 -9.89 24.26 -11.94
C GLY A 275 -10.90 24.70 -10.89
N CYS A 276 -11.60 23.78 -10.22
CA CYS A 276 -12.62 24.12 -9.22
C CYS A 276 -12.28 23.76 -7.76
N TYR A 277 -11.48 22.74 -7.53
CA TYR A 277 -11.29 22.12 -6.21
C TYR A 277 -9.83 21.87 -5.83
N LYS A 278 -8.91 22.76 -6.22
CA LYS A 278 -7.49 22.66 -5.85
C LYS A 278 -7.29 22.51 -4.32
N ASN A 279 -6.48 21.52 -3.92
CA ASN A 279 -6.18 21.18 -2.52
C ASN A 279 -7.38 20.71 -1.69
N ILE A 280 -8.50 20.40 -2.34
CA ILE A 280 -9.66 19.75 -1.73
C ILE A 280 -9.60 18.27 -2.04
N PRO A 281 -9.94 17.38 -1.09
CA PRO A 281 -9.96 15.96 -1.38
C PRO A 281 -10.98 15.63 -2.44
N ALA A 282 -10.48 15.03 -3.52
CA ALA A 282 -11.29 14.49 -4.60
C ALA A 282 -10.71 13.16 -5.03
N ARG A 283 -11.58 12.23 -5.41
CA ARG A 283 -11.24 10.87 -5.79
C ARG A 283 -11.78 10.59 -7.18
N ILE A 284 -10.88 10.47 -8.15
CA ILE A 284 -11.21 10.04 -9.52
C ILE A 284 -11.23 8.52 -9.51
N ILE A 285 -12.40 7.93 -9.76
CA ILE A 285 -12.57 6.47 -9.77
C ILE A 285 -12.71 6.03 -11.24
N LEU A 286 -11.63 5.52 -11.80
CA LEU A 286 -11.59 5.00 -13.16
C LEU A 286 -12.05 3.55 -13.18
N PHE A 287 -13.07 3.26 -13.98
CA PHE A 287 -13.43 1.91 -14.36
C PHE A 287 -13.04 1.67 -15.82
N ALA A 288 -12.11 0.74 -16.06
CA ALA A 288 -11.60 0.43 -17.38
C ALA A 288 -11.92 -1.02 -17.78
N SER A 289 -12.38 -1.20 -19.01
CA SER A 289 -12.75 -2.51 -19.58
C SER A 289 -11.83 -2.97 -20.71
N GLY A 290 -10.70 -2.29 -20.88
CA GLY A 290 -9.66 -2.63 -21.85
C GLY A 290 -8.60 -1.52 -21.99
N PRO A 291 -7.58 -1.73 -22.83
CA PRO A 291 -6.48 -0.78 -23.01
C PRO A 291 -6.94 0.53 -23.68
N GLY A 292 -6.32 1.64 -23.29
CA GLY A 292 -6.46 2.91 -24.02
C GLY A 292 -5.96 2.77 -25.46
N THR A 293 -6.86 2.98 -26.44
CA THR A 293 -6.56 2.86 -27.89
C THR A 293 -6.61 4.20 -28.63
N VAL A 294 -6.88 5.30 -27.91
CA VAL A 294 -6.89 6.67 -28.43
C VAL A 294 -5.86 7.49 -27.66
N ALA A 295 -4.99 8.19 -28.39
CA ALA A 295 -4.03 9.13 -27.79
C ALA A 295 -4.74 10.40 -27.27
N PRO A 296 -4.26 11.09 -26.22
CA PRO A 296 -3.06 10.78 -25.46
C PRO A 296 -3.26 9.60 -24.48
N GLY A 297 -2.16 9.02 -24.00
CA GLY A 297 -2.20 7.85 -23.12
C GLY A 297 -2.50 6.53 -23.85
N LEU A 298 -2.18 6.45 -25.14
CA LEU A 298 -2.32 5.26 -25.98
C LEU A 298 -1.46 4.11 -25.44
N ILE A 299 -2.07 2.95 -25.18
CA ILE A 299 -1.41 1.72 -24.72
C ILE A 299 -1.09 0.81 -25.91
N VAL A 300 -2.09 0.59 -26.77
CA VAL A 300 -1.98 -0.25 -27.98
C VAL A 300 -2.86 0.33 -29.07
N ASN A 301 -2.49 0.13 -30.33
CA ASN A 301 -3.34 0.52 -31.45
C ASN A 301 -4.65 -0.28 -31.46
N SER A 302 -5.63 0.24 -32.20
CA SER A 302 -6.92 -0.43 -32.36
C SER A 302 -6.81 -1.78 -33.08
N GLU A 303 -5.87 -1.98 -34.00
CA GLU A 303 -5.80 -3.22 -34.77
C GLU A 303 -5.39 -4.41 -33.88
N LEU A 304 -6.16 -5.51 -33.88
CA LEU A 304 -5.87 -6.72 -33.11
C LEU A 304 -4.58 -7.42 -33.55
N LYS A 305 -4.10 -7.13 -34.76
CA LYS A 305 -2.79 -7.61 -35.25
C LYS A 305 -1.64 -7.03 -34.43
N ASP A 306 -1.84 -5.87 -33.80
CA ASP A 306 -0.87 -5.24 -32.93
C ASP A 306 -1.05 -5.86 -31.53
N PRO A 307 -0.11 -6.70 -31.06
CA PRO A 307 -0.24 -7.34 -29.76
C PRO A 307 -0.06 -6.31 -28.64
N LEU A 308 -0.56 -6.64 -27.46
CA LEU A 308 -0.17 -5.92 -26.25
C LEU A 308 1.29 -6.19 -25.92
N ARG A 309 1.95 -5.18 -25.37
CA ARG A 309 3.31 -5.27 -24.86
C ARG A 309 3.46 -6.31 -23.75
N SER A 310 4.54 -7.08 -23.83
CA SER A 310 5.09 -7.96 -22.79
C SER A 310 6.25 -7.27 -22.04
N HIS A 311 6.74 -7.88 -20.95
CA HIS A 311 7.98 -7.42 -20.30
C HIS A 311 9.17 -7.42 -21.27
N HIS A 312 9.30 -8.46 -22.09
CA HIS A 312 10.36 -8.53 -23.10
C HIS A 312 10.30 -7.35 -24.08
N ASP A 313 9.11 -6.96 -24.55
CA ASP A 313 8.96 -5.82 -25.45
C ASP A 313 9.37 -4.51 -24.78
N ILE A 314 9.11 -4.35 -23.48
CA ILE A 314 9.49 -3.16 -22.71
C ILE A 314 11.01 -3.13 -22.52
N ASP A 315 11.60 -4.23 -22.05
CA ASP A 315 13.03 -4.34 -21.74
C ASP A 315 13.92 -4.22 -22.99
N SER A 316 13.45 -4.75 -24.12
CA SER A 316 14.12 -4.65 -25.42
C SER A 316 13.78 -3.38 -26.20
N ASP A 317 13.01 -2.45 -25.61
CA ASP A 317 12.59 -1.17 -26.20
C ASP A 317 11.76 -1.29 -27.50
N HIS A 318 11.04 -2.42 -27.67
CA HIS A 318 10.12 -2.67 -28.78
C HIS A 318 8.67 -2.24 -28.46
N ALA A 319 8.34 -1.96 -27.20
CA ALA A 319 7.04 -1.47 -26.77
C ALA A 319 6.82 0.02 -27.17
N GLN A 320 6.44 0.23 -28.44
CA GLN A 320 6.40 1.55 -29.11
C GLN A 320 5.69 2.67 -28.34
N HIS A 321 4.60 2.35 -27.63
CA HIS A 321 3.77 3.34 -26.94
C HIS A 321 4.13 3.52 -25.46
N TYR A 322 4.86 2.58 -24.86
CA TYR A 322 5.04 2.45 -23.41
C TYR A 322 5.64 3.72 -22.78
N LYS A 323 6.83 4.14 -23.22
CA LYS A 323 7.53 5.33 -22.69
C LYS A 323 6.69 6.60 -22.81
N LYS A 324 5.96 6.77 -23.91
CA LYS A 324 5.11 7.94 -24.17
C LYS A 324 3.87 7.94 -23.26
N ALA A 325 3.23 6.79 -23.09
CA ALA A 325 2.11 6.60 -22.19
C ALA A 325 2.50 6.83 -20.73
N CYS A 326 3.60 6.20 -20.25
CA CYS A 326 4.14 6.43 -18.90
C CYS A 326 4.40 7.92 -18.65
N LYS A 327 5.06 8.61 -19.58
CA LYS A 327 5.32 10.05 -19.45
C LYS A 327 4.03 10.86 -19.30
N PHE A 328 3.01 10.55 -20.10
CA PHE A 328 1.72 11.23 -20.06
C PHE A 328 0.98 10.98 -18.74
N TYR A 329 0.81 9.72 -18.33
CA TYR A 329 0.13 9.40 -17.08
C TYR A 329 0.90 9.89 -15.85
N ASN A 330 2.23 9.91 -15.87
CA ASN A 330 3.05 10.50 -14.81
C ASN A 330 2.85 12.01 -14.67
N GLN A 331 2.61 12.74 -15.77
CA GLN A 331 2.25 14.17 -15.70
C GLN A 331 0.89 14.39 -15.05
N ILE A 332 -0.09 13.52 -15.35
CA ILE A 332 -1.38 13.53 -14.67
C ILE A 332 -1.19 13.22 -13.18
N ALA A 333 -0.42 12.17 -12.84
CA ALA A 333 -0.11 11.76 -11.46
C ALA A 333 0.49 12.90 -10.63
N GLN A 334 1.49 13.60 -11.18
CA GLN A 334 2.09 14.76 -10.53
C GLN A 334 1.05 15.87 -10.27
N ARG A 335 0.18 16.15 -11.25
CA ARG A 335 -0.89 17.15 -11.10
C ARG A 335 -1.89 16.74 -10.03
N VAL A 336 -2.40 15.51 -10.04
CA VAL A 336 -3.41 15.07 -9.05
C VAL A 336 -2.81 15.04 -7.64
N ALA A 337 -1.60 14.52 -7.46
CA ALA A 337 -0.91 14.49 -6.18
C ALA A 337 -0.66 15.91 -5.65
N ALA A 338 -0.14 16.81 -6.49
CA ALA A 338 0.09 18.21 -6.12
C ALA A 338 -1.20 18.90 -5.64
N ASN A 339 -2.34 18.61 -6.28
CA ASN A 339 -3.64 19.19 -5.92
C ASN A 339 -4.40 18.41 -4.83
N GLY A 340 -3.87 17.31 -4.30
CA GLY A 340 -4.49 16.56 -3.21
C GLY A 340 -5.66 15.69 -3.63
N HIS A 341 -5.64 15.28 -4.90
CA HIS A 341 -6.60 14.37 -5.48
C HIS A 341 -6.02 12.95 -5.52
N THR A 342 -6.92 11.98 -5.46
CA THR A 342 -6.65 10.55 -5.54
C THR A 342 -7.17 10.02 -6.87
N VAL A 343 -6.48 9.03 -7.43
CA VAL A 343 -6.97 8.28 -8.58
C VAL A 343 -7.01 6.81 -8.22
N ASP A 344 -8.17 6.19 -8.33
CA ASP A 344 -8.32 4.73 -8.29
C ASP A 344 -8.53 4.20 -9.70
N ILE A 345 -8.06 2.98 -9.92
CA ILE A 345 -8.14 2.27 -11.18
C ILE A 345 -8.69 0.87 -10.88
N PHE A 346 -9.91 0.63 -11.37
CA PHE A 346 -10.59 -0.65 -11.33
C PHE A 346 -10.68 -1.22 -12.74
N ALA A 347 -9.99 -2.33 -12.99
CA ALA A 347 -10.09 -3.06 -14.24
C ALA A 347 -11.06 -4.24 -14.11
N GLY A 348 -11.95 -4.38 -15.09
CA GLY A 348 -12.89 -5.48 -15.20
C GLY A 348 -12.84 -6.09 -16.60
N CYS A 349 -11.68 -6.64 -16.98
CA CYS A 349 -11.46 -7.28 -18.27
C CYS A 349 -10.27 -8.24 -18.24
N TYR A 350 -10.27 -9.24 -19.13
CA TYR A 350 -9.13 -10.14 -19.35
C TYR A 350 -7.93 -9.48 -20.04
N ASP A 351 -8.15 -8.35 -20.73
CA ASP A 351 -7.09 -7.65 -21.47
C ASP A 351 -6.29 -6.73 -20.54
N GLN A 352 -5.02 -6.47 -20.86
CA GLN A 352 -4.23 -5.52 -20.07
C GLN A 352 -4.68 -4.09 -20.38
N ILE A 353 -5.14 -3.35 -19.37
CA ILE A 353 -5.67 -1.99 -19.54
C ILE A 353 -4.59 -0.91 -19.68
N GLY A 354 -3.34 -1.25 -19.36
CA GLY A 354 -2.24 -0.29 -19.24
C GLY A 354 -1.99 0.14 -17.79
N MET A 355 -2.20 -0.75 -16.81
CA MET A 355 -1.87 -0.48 -15.40
C MET A 355 -0.40 -0.17 -15.22
N SER A 356 0.49 -0.86 -15.94
CA SER A 356 1.94 -0.60 -15.87
C SER A 356 2.27 0.87 -16.19
N GLU A 357 1.62 1.44 -17.21
CA GLU A 357 1.78 2.83 -17.63
C GLU A 357 1.05 3.82 -16.70
N MET A 358 -0.04 3.38 -16.06
CA MET A 358 -0.90 4.21 -15.21
C MET A 358 -0.56 4.16 -13.71
N LYS A 359 0.25 3.20 -13.24
CA LYS A 359 0.46 2.91 -11.80
C LYS A 359 0.81 4.13 -10.94
N GLN A 360 1.52 5.11 -11.49
CA GLN A 360 1.87 6.31 -10.74
C GLN A 360 0.67 7.17 -10.34
N LEU A 361 -0.46 7.05 -11.04
CA LEU A 361 -1.72 7.70 -10.65
C LEU A 361 -2.19 7.22 -9.27
N THR A 362 -2.09 5.91 -9.00
CA THR A 362 -2.45 5.29 -7.73
C THR A 362 -1.32 5.42 -6.71
N ASP A 363 -0.08 5.10 -7.10
CA ASP A 363 1.09 5.07 -6.20
C ASP A 363 1.38 6.45 -5.61
N SER A 364 1.33 7.52 -6.42
CA SER A 364 1.64 8.87 -5.93
C SER A 364 0.52 9.48 -5.07
N THR A 365 -0.66 8.86 -5.03
CA THR A 365 -1.86 9.45 -4.41
C THR A 365 -2.45 8.62 -3.28
N GLY A 366 -2.06 7.35 -3.11
CA GLY A 366 -2.71 6.42 -2.17
C GLY A 366 -4.02 5.85 -2.70
N GLY A 367 -4.19 5.85 -4.02
CA GLY A 367 -5.35 5.26 -4.69
C GLY A 367 -5.27 3.74 -4.77
N VAL A 368 -6.38 3.13 -5.18
CA VAL A 368 -6.53 1.68 -5.36
C VAL A 368 -6.18 1.29 -6.79
N LEU A 369 -5.37 0.26 -6.95
CA LEU A 369 -5.18 -0.44 -8.23
C LEU A 369 -5.77 -1.86 -8.11
N LEU A 370 -6.89 -2.13 -8.77
CA LEU A 370 -7.56 -3.43 -8.73
C LEU A 370 -7.66 -4.04 -10.14
N LEU A 371 -7.11 -5.25 -10.28
CA LEU A 371 -7.16 -6.05 -11.51
C LEU A 371 -8.15 -7.21 -11.35
N THR A 372 -9.17 -7.28 -12.20
CA THR A 372 -10.14 -8.39 -12.25
C THR A 372 -10.54 -8.73 -13.68
N ASP A 373 -10.97 -9.98 -13.88
CA ASP A 373 -11.39 -10.51 -15.18
C ASP A 373 -12.66 -9.83 -15.73
N ALA A 374 -13.56 -9.41 -14.83
CA ALA A 374 -14.82 -8.74 -15.16
C ALA A 374 -15.40 -8.02 -13.93
N PHE A 375 -16.22 -6.99 -14.18
CA PHE A 375 -16.98 -6.29 -13.13
C PHE A 375 -18.12 -7.14 -12.53
N SER A 376 -18.44 -8.28 -13.14
CA SER A 376 -19.38 -9.26 -12.59
C SER A 376 -18.76 -10.13 -11.48
N THR A 377 -17.43 -10.17 -11.36
CA THR A 377 -16.74 -11.04 -10.40
C THR A 377 -16.97 -10.61 -8.95
N ALA A 378 -17.06 -11.58 -8.04
CA ALA A 378 -17.13 -11.31 -6.60
C ALA A 378 -15.92 -10.52 -6.09
N ILE A 379 -14.73 -10.79 -6.66
CA ILE A 379 -13.50 -10.06 -6.36
C ILE A 379 -13.69 -8.57 -6.63
N PHE A 380 -14.19 -8.19 -7.81
CA PHE A 380 -14.47 -6.79 -8.10
C PHE A 380 -15.55 -6.24 -7.16
N LYS A 381 -16.75 -6.85 -7.15
CA LYS A 381 -17.91 -6.29 -6.45
C LYS A 381 -17.61 -6.06 -4.97
N GLN A 382 -17.04 -7.04 -4.28
CA GLN A 382 -16.75 -6.94 -2.85
C GLN A 382 -15.58 -6.00 -2.56
N SER A 383 -14.48 -6.08 -3.34
CA SER A 383 -13.34 -5.17 -3.13
C SER A 383 -13.73 -3.71 -3.39
N TYR A 384 -14.51 -3.46 -4.44
CA TYR A 384 -15.00 -2.12 -4.75
C TYR A 384 -15.89 -1.55 -3.64
N LEU A 385 -16.86 -2.32 -3.14
CA LEU A 385 -17.72 -1.87 -2.04
C LEU A 385 -16.92 -1.67 -0.74
N ARG A 386 -15.94 -2.54 -0.46
CA ARG A 386 -15.06 -2.42 0.72
C ARG A 386 -14.19 -1.16 0.70
N LEU A 387 -13.97 -0.54 -0.46
CA LEU A 387 -13.38 0.80 -0.51
C LEU A 387 -14.12 1.77 0.42
N PHE A 388 -15.44 1.67 0.48
CA PHE A 388 -16.32 2.54 1.27
C PHE A 388 -16.69 1.94 2.64
N ALA A 389 -15.86 1.05 3.17
CA ALA A 389 -16.05 0.49 4.51
C ALA A 389 -16.15 1.61 5.55
N LYS A 390 -17.03 1.39 6.54
CA LYS A 390 -17.31 2.33 7.62
C LYS A 390 -16.76 1.81 8.95
N ASP A 391 -16.43 2.73 9.84
CA ASP A 391 -16.13 2.46 11.24
C ASP A 391 -17.41 2.26 12.06
N GLU A 392 -17.26 2.03 13.36
CA GLU A 392 -18.38 1.81 14.30
C GLU A 392 -19.30 3.03 14.45
N GLU A 393 -18.79 4.23 14.16
CA GLU A 393 -19.55 5.48 14.17
C GLU A 393 -20.28 5.75 12.83
N GLY A 394 -20.09 4.88 11.83
CA GLY A 394 -20.71 4.99 10.51
C GLY A 394 -19.98 5.92 9.53
N TYR A 395 -18.77 6.36 9.86
CA TYR A 395 -17.92 7.17 9.00
C TYR A 395 -17.00 6.29 8.15
N LEU A 396 -16.63 6.74 6.95
CA LEU A 396 -15.69 6.00 6.11
C LEU A 396 -14.35 5.80 6.83
N LYS A 397 -13.81 4.57 6.82
CA LYS A 397 -12.47 4.26 7.37
C LYS A 397 -11.33 4.96 6.63
N MET A 398 -11.55 5.31 5.35
CA MET A 398 -10.57 6.06 4.58
C MET A 398 -10.43 7.49 5.10
N ALA A 399 -9.21 8.01 5.04
CA ALA A 399 -8.90 9.40 5.29
C ALA A 399 -8.51 10.13 4.00
N PHE A 400 -8.61 11.45 4.06
CA PHE A 400 -8.55 12.33 2.91
C PHE A 400 -7.45 13.39 3.06
N ASN A 401 -6.74 13.68 1.96
CA ASN A 401 -5.73 14.74 1.84
C ASN A 401 -4.68 14.70 2.98
N GLY A 402 -4.15 13.50 3.24
CA GLY A 402 -3.16 13.22 4.25
C GLY A 402 -1.80 13.84 3.97
N ASN A 403 -1.09 14.20 5.04
CA ASN A 403 0.29 14.64 5.01
C ASN A 403 1.01 14.10 6.24
N MET A 404 2.10 13.36 6.04
CA MET A 404 2.92 12.82 7.11
C MET A 404 4.26 13.52 7.16
N ALA A 405 4.59 14.10 8.31
CA ALA A 405 5.90 14.64 8.61
C ALA A 405 6.62 13.74 9.63
N VAL A 406 7.89 13.44 9.37
CA VAL A 406 8.74 12.65 10.25
C VAL A 406 9.77 13.56 10.90
N LYS A 407 9.73 13.63 12.23
CA LYS A 407 10.66 14.38 13.06
C LYS A 407 11.59 13.42 13.76
N THR A 408 12.87 13.75 13.83
CA THR A 408 13.88 12.91 14.46
C THR A 408 14.79 13.73 15.35
N SER A 409 15.31 13.10 16.42
CA SER A 409 16.43 13.68 17.17
C SER A 409 17.66 13.84 16.26
N LYS A 410 18.64 14.64 16.71
CA LYS A 410 19.87 14.95 15.94
C LYS A 410 20.66 13.71 15.48
N ASP A 411 20.43 12.57 16.13
CA ASP A 411 21.11 11.30 15.91
C ASP A 411 20.64 10.59 14.63
N LEU A 412 19.46 10.95 14.11
CA LEU A 412 18.83 10.30 12.96
C LEU A 412 18.49 11.31 11.87
N LYS A 413 18.83 10.93 10.64
CA LYS A 413 18.35 11.57 9.41
C LYS A 413 17.43 10.63 8.65
N VAL A 414 16.47 11.18 7.94
CA VAL A 414 15.52 10.47 7.09
C VAL A 414 16.13 10.32 5.70
N GLN A 415 16.26 9.08 5.22
CA GLN A 415 16.73 8.78 3.86
C GLN A 415 15.59 8.82 2.83
N GLY A 416 14.40 8.39 3.23
CA GLY A 416 13.24 8.40 2.35
C GLY A 416 12.15 7.44 2.80
N LEU A 417 11.18 7.25 1.90
CA LEU A 417 10.00 6.42 2.10
C LEU A 417 9.71 5.59 0.85
N ILE A 418 9.33 4.32 1.04
CA ILE A 418 8.76 3.45 0.00
C ILE A 418 7.31 3.12 0.38
N GLY A 419 6.38 3.52 -0.47
CA GLY A 419 4.93 3.34 -0.30
C GLY A 419 4.16 4.39 -1.09
N HIS A 420 2.84 4.42 -0.93
CA HIS A 420 1.96 5.24 -1.78
C HIS A 420 1.89 6.70 -1.32
N ALA A 421 2.83 7.52 -1.77
CA ALA A 421 2.94 8.92 -1.39
C ALA A 421 3.66 9.77 -2.46
N SER A 422 3.64 11.09 -2.27
CA SER A 422 4.43 12.04 -3.06
C SER A 422 5.24 12.97 -2.16
N ALA A 423 6.45 13.32 -2.58
CA ALA A 423 7.34 14.19 -1.81
C ALA A 423 6.76 15.61 -1.67
N VAL A 424 6.74 16.13 -0.44
CA VAL A 424 6.50 17.55 -0.18
C VAL A 424 7.85 18.22 0.02
N LYS A 425 8.37 18.89 -1.02
CA LYS A 425 9.64 19.62 -0.92
C LYS A 425 9.52 20.78 0.07
N LYS A 426 10.20 20.67 1.20
CA LYS A 426 10.39 21.76 2.18
C LYS A 426 11.89 22.02 2.30
N THR A 427 12.31 23.26 2.11
CA THR A 427 13.74 23.65 2.12
C THR A 427 14.37 23.66 3.51
N ASP A 428 13.56 23.70 4.57
CA ASP A 428 14.05 24.07 5.92
C ASP A 428 14.16 22.86 6.88
N ALA A 429 14.09 21.63 6.37
CA ALA A 429 14.16 20.43 7.18
C ALA A 429 15.62 20.00 7.43
N ASN A 430 16.05 20.02 8.70
CA ASN A 430 17.42 19.72 9.10
C ASN A 430 17.70 18.23 9.29
N ASN A 431 16.69 17.37 9.15
CA ASN A 431 16.79 15.93 9.40
C ASN A 431 16.74 15.09 8.11
N ILE A 432 17.12 15.64 6.97
CA ILE A 432 17.17 14.94 5.69
C ILE A 432 18.58 14.39 5.46
N SER A 433 18.69 13.12 5.06
CA SER A 433 19.94 12.49 4.63
C SER A 433 20.30 12.88 3.20
N GLU A 434 21.59 12.93 2.90
CA GLU A 434 22.09 13.04 1.53
C GLU A 434 21.95 11.73 0.75
N SER A 435 21.84 10.60 1.46
CA SER A 435 21.59 9.28 0.88
C SER A 435 20.09 9.03 0.82
N GLU A 436 19.59 8.68 -0.36
CA GLU A 436 18.16 8.46 -0.59
C GLU A 436 17.82 6.97 -0.71
N ILE A 437 16.70 6.57 -0.10
CA ILE A 437 16.06 5.26 -0.31
C ILE A 437 14.57 5.52 -0.58
N GLY A 438 14.09 5.18 -1.77
CA GLY A 438 12.73 5.50 -2.19
C GLY A 438 12.54 6.99 -2.44
N ILE A 439 11.41 7.53 -1.98
CA ILE A 439 11.05 8.94 -2.11
C ILE A 439 11.84 9.77 -1.08
N GLY A 440 13.07 10.14 -1.43
CA GLY A 440 14.00 10.91 -0.62
C GLY A 440 13.90 12.43 -0.75
N ALA A 441 14.97 13.13 -0.36
CA ALA A 441 15.09 14.60 -0.36
C ALA A 441 14.00 15.35 0.43
N THR A 442 13.28 14.66 1.32
CA THR A 442 12.25 15.24 2.18
C THR A 442 12.08 14.41 3.46
N SER A 443 11.50 15.03 4.49
CA SER A 443 10.94 14.36 5.67
C SER A 443 9.44 14.60 5.78
N THR A 444 8.80 14.96 4.67
CA THR A 444 7.35 15.19 4.59
C THR A 444 6.81 14.64 3.28
N TRP A 445 5.78 13.80 3.37
CA TRP A 445 5.09 13.23 2.22
C TRP A 445 3.60 13.54 2.26
N LYS A 446 3.00 13.57 1.08
CA LYS A 446 1.57 13.74 0.89
C LYS A 446 0.95 12.43 0.43
N MET A 447 -0.17 12.07 1.04
CA MET A 447 -0.94 10.86 0.77
C MET A 447 -2.39 11.32 0.56
N ALA A 448 -2.76 11.56 -0.71
CA ALA A 448 -4.05 12.20 -1.03
C ALA A 448 -5.25 11.36 -0.55
N SER A 449 -5.09 10.04 -0.50
CA SER A 449 -5.88 9.13 0.30
C SER A 449 -4.96 8.24 1.12
N LEU A 450 -5.47 7.76 2.25
CA LEU A 450 -4.86 6.75 3.09
C LEU A 450 -5.97 6.03 3.86
N SER A 451 -5.66 4.87 4.40
CA SER A 451 -6.58 4.05 5.19
C SER A 451 -5.78 3.35 6.31
N PRO A 452 -6.45 2.64 7.24
CA PRO A 452 -5.78 1.83 8.24
C PRO A 452 -4.84 0.75 7.69
N TYR A 453 -4.91 0.45 6.39
CA TYR A 453 -4.11 -0.56 5.71
C TYR A 453 -2.93 0.01 4.92
N HIS A 454 -2.70 1.33 4.96
CA HIS A 454 -1.56 1.94 4.29
C HIS A 454 -0.33 1.95 5.21
N SER A 455 0.59 1.03 4.96
CA SER A 455 1.85 0.85 5.68
C SER A 455 3.02 1.31 4.83
N TYR A 456 3.83 2.22 5.38
CA TYR A 456 4.94 2.88 4.69
C TYR A 456 6.29 2.39 5.23
N ALA A 457 7.22 2.02 4.34
CA ALA A 457 8.59 1.72 4.74
C ALA A 457 9.39 3.02 4.80
N ILE A 458 9.93 3.38 5.96
CA ILE A 458 10.65 4.62 6.21
C ILE A 458 12.07 4.27 6.65
N PHE A 459 13.06 4.89 6.01
CA PHE A 459 14.47 4.55 6.19
C PHE A 459 15.22 5.71 6.85
N PHE A 460 16.14 5.35 7.74
CA PHE A 460 16.90 6.28 8.56
C PHE A 460 18.40 6.02 8.45
N GLU A 461 19.15 7.12 8.46
CA GLU A 461 20.60 7.12 8.58
C GLU A 461 21.00 7.62 9.97
N ILE A 462 21.91 6.90 10.62
CA ILE A 462 22.57 7.37 11.85
C ILE A 462 23.50 8.54 11.49
N ALA A 463 23.24 9.72 12.05
CA ALA A 463 23.98 10.95 11.76
C ALA A 463 25.27 11.08 12.59
N ASN A 464 25.36 10.36 13.72
CA ASN A 464 26.47 10.44 14.66
C ASN A 464 27.76 9.89 14.03
N THR A 465 28.81 10.72 13.94
CA THR A 465 30.10 10.31 13.36
C THR A 465 31.08 9.72 14.36
N ALA A 466 30.94 10.04 15.65
CA ALA A 466 31.82 9.57 16.71
C ALA A 466 30.99 9.01 17.88
N ALA A 467 31.45 7.91 18.47
CA ALA A 467 30.77 7.25 19.59
C ALA A 467 30.57 8.18 20.81
N ASN A 468 31.41 9.23 20.94
CA ASN A 468 31.37 10.18 22.05
C ASN A 468 30.43 11.38 21.84
N SER A 469 29.57 11.39 20.82
CA SER A 469 28.62 12.51 20.60
C SER A 469 27.41 12.52 21.54
N ASN A 470 27.60 12.13 22.82
CA ASN A 470 27.08 12.78 24.04
C ASN A 470 27.02 11.80 25.23
N PRO A 471 27.96 11.91 26.19
CA PRO A 471 27.59 11.74 27.61
C PRO A 471 27.72 13.02 28.44
N MET A 472 28.01 14.18 27.85
CA MET A 472 28.37 15.41 28.59
C MET A 472 27.55 16.63 28.19
N MET A 473 27.15 17.42 29.21
CA MET A 473 26.22 18.58 29.27
C MET A 473 24.76 18.14 29.52
N SER A 474 24.11 18.36 30.66
CA SER A 474 24.39 19.25 31.80
C SER A 474 23.39 18.96 32.96
N ALA A 475 23.69 18.01 33.84
CA ALA A 475 23.17 17.96 35.22
C ALA A 475 23.97 16.92 36.05
N PRO A 476 24.44 17.24 37.27
CA PRO A 476 24.93 16.22 38.20
C PRO A 476 23.80 15.21 38.48
N GLY A 477 24.02 13.93 38.17
CA GLY A 477 23.03 12.84 38.35
C GLY A 477 22.50 12.19 37.06
N SER A 478 22.99 12.56 35.87
CA SER A 478 22.53 12.02 34.58
C SER A 478 23.35 10.85 34.00
N ALA A 479 24.34 10.33 34.72
CA ALA A 479 25.22 9.26 34.20
C ALA A 479 24.49 7.94 33.89
N ASP A 480 23.30 7.72 34.45
CA ASP A 480 22.51 6.49 34.31
C ASP A 480 21.41 6.54 33.23
N ARG A 481 21.24 7.64 32.48
CA ARG A 481 20.18 7.70 31.45
C ARG A 481 20.63 7.06 30.14
N PRO A 482 19.82 6.15 29.54
CA PRO A 482 20.14 5.57 28.25
C PRO A 482 20.17 6.67 27.17
N HIS A 483 21.12 6.57 26.23
CA HIS A 483 21.15 7.41 25.04
C HIS A 483 20.05 6.92 24.09
N LEU A 484 19.03 7.75 23.85
CA LEU A 484 17.86 7.41 23.04
C LEU A 484 17.80 8.29 21.78
N ALA A 485 17.52 7.65 20.65
CA ALA A 485 17.07 8.31 19.43
C ALA A 485 15.55 8.41 19.48
N TYR A 486 15.00 9.53 19.03
CA TYR A 486 13.56 9.76 19.02
C TYR A 486 13.07 9.96 17.60
N THR A 487 11.94 9.32 17.28
CA THR A 487 11.22 9.53 16.02
C THR A 487 9.78 9.87 16.32
N GLN A 488 9.27 10.94 15.72
CA GLN A 488 7.86 11.32 15.82
C GLN A 488 7.26 11.43 14.43
N PHE A 489 6.23 10.63 14.18
CA PHE A 489 5.38 10.69 13.00
C PHE A 489 4.18 11.59 13.29
N ILE A 490 3.95 12.57 12.43
CA ILE A 490 2.83 13.51 12.53
C ILE A 490 2.03 13.44 11.24
N THR A 491 0.87 12.79 11.29
CA THR A 491 -0.01 12.59 10.15
C THR A 491 -1.23 13.48 10.27
N THR A 492 -1.32 14.51 9.44
CA THR A 492 -2.49 15.40 9.35
C THR A 492 -3.40 14.96 8.22
N TYR A 493 -4.71 14.87 8.44
CA TYR A 493 -5.67 14.44 7.41
C TYR A 493 -7.06 15.02 7.68
N GLN A 494 -7.94 14.87 6.70
CA GLN A 494 -9.37 15.12 6.83
C GLN A 494 -10.09 13.79 7.08
N HIS A 495 -10.86 13.75 8.16
CA HIS A 495 -11.71 12.63 8.50
C HIS A 495 -13.09 12.78 7.83
N SER A 496 -13.71 11.65 7.47
CA SER A 496 -15.04 11.56 6.86
C SER A 496 -16.15 12.25 7.67
N SER A 497 -15.98 12.42 8.99
CA SER A 497 -16.89 13.22 9.84
C SER A 497 -16.86 14.73 9.58
N GLY A 498 -16.00 15.20 8.67
CA GLY A 498 -15.84 16.64 8.39
C GLY A 498 -14.92 17.36 9.37
N THR A 499 -14.02 16.63 10.04
CA THR A 499 -13.03 17.19 10.96
C THR A 499 -11.61 17.09 10.40
N ASN A 500 -10.76 18.08 10.69
CA ASN A 500 -9.33 17.97 10.43
C ASN A 500 -8.67 17.32 11.65
N ARG A 501 -7.95 16.22 11.42
CA ARG A 501 -7.33 15.43 12.48
C ARG A 501 -5.81 15.38 12.35
N ILE A 502 -5.12 15.20 13.47
CA ILE A 502 -3.68 14.99 13.53
C ILE A 502 -3.42 13.75 14.38
N ARG A 503 -2.89 12.69 13.78
CA ARG A 503 -2.41 11.53 14.53
C ARG A 503 -0.90 11.63 14.73
N VAL A 504 -0.47 11.45 15.97
CA VAL A 504 0.92 11.60 16.39
C VAL A 504 1.36 10.31 17.03
N THR A 505 2.44 9.74 16.52
CA THR A 505 3.11 8.58 17.10
C THR A 505 4.55 8.97 17.42
N THR A 506 4.96 8.84 18.68
CA THR A 506 6.35 9.06 19.09
C THR A 506 6.94 7.78 19.63
N VAL A 507 8.12 7.42 19.13
CA VAL A 507 8.87 6.23 19.55
C VAL A 507 10.29 6.62 19.95
N ALA A 508 10.90 5.82 20.83
CA ALA A 508 12.27 5.99 21.28
C ALA A 508 13.03 4.68 21.18
N ASN A 509 14.23 4.72 20.59
CA ASN A 509 15.10 3.56 20.43
C ASN A 509 16.46 3.84 21.04
N GLN A 510 17.03 2.86 21.73
CA GLN A 510 18.32 3.02 22.38
C GLN A 510 19.46 3.01 21.35
N LEU A 511 20.44 3.89 21.49
CA LEU A 511 21.69 3.87 20.73
C LEU A 511 22.78 3.17 21.54
N LEU A 512 23.39 2.12 20.99
CA LEU A 512 24.50 1.40 21.61
C LEU A 512 25.69 1.25 20.66
N PRO A 513 26.93 1.11 21.19
CA PRO A 513 28.09 0.80 20.37
C PRO A 513 27.91 -0.51 19.60
N PHE A 514 28.52 -0.58 18.41
CA PHE A 514 28.50 -1.80 17.61
C PHE A 514 29.00 -3.02 18.38
N GLY A 515 28.44 -4.19 18.08
CA GLY A 515 28.82 -5.46 18.71
C GLY A 515 28.23 -5.67 20.11
N THR A 516 27.50 -4.69 20.66
CA THR A 516 26.73 -4.90 21.87
C THR A 516 25.67 -6.00 21.63
N PRO A 517 25.60 -7.07 22.44
CA PRO A 517 24.68 -8.19 22.19
C PRO A 517 23.20 -7.78 22.06
N ALA A 518 22.82 -6.68 22.72
CA ALA A 518 21.47 -6.10 22.63
C ALA A 518 21.08 -5.67 21.20
N ILE A 519 22.04 -5.29 20.33
CA ILE A 519 21.76 -4.94 18.93
C ILE A 519 21.27 -6.18 18.18
N ALA A 520 22.02 -7.28 18.23
CA ALA A 520 21.63 -8.55 17.61
C ALA A 520 20.31 -9.09 18.21
N ALA A 521 20.14 -8.96 19.53
CA ALA A 521 18.91 -9.36 20.21
C ALA A 521 17.69 -8.48 19.87
N SER A 522 17.90 -7.32 19.25
CA SER A 522 16.84 -6.38 18.85
C SER A 522 16.43 -6.46 17.37
N PHE A 523 17.11 -7.32 16.60
CA PHE A 523 16.81 -7.52 15.18
C PHE A 523 15.47 -8.21 15.03
N ASP A 524 14.63 -7.65 14.16
CA ASP A 524 13.36 -8.23 13.76
C ASP A 524 13.47 -8.70 12.31
N GLN A 525 13.68 -10.01 12.14
CA GLN A 525 13.82 -10.64 10.82
C GLN A 525 12.62 -10.47 9.91
N GLU A 526 11.42 -10.32 10.47
CA GLU A 526 10.17 -10.19 9.71
C GLU A 526 10.08 -8.80 9.08
N ALA A 527 10.22 -7.76 9.90
CA ALA A 527 10.31 -6.39 9.41
C ALA A 527 11.51 -6.21 8.47
N ALA A 528 12.67 -6.79 8.80
CA ALA A 528 13.83 -6.75 7.94
C ALA A 528 13.57 -7.36 6.57
N ALA A 529 12.93 -8.53 6.50
CA ALA A 529 12.60 -9.17 5.23
C ALA A 529 11.68 -8.29 4.39
N VAL A 530 10.64 -7.70 4.98
CA VAL A 530 9.68 -6.84 4.26
C VAL A 530 10.32 -5.52 3.81
N LEU A 531 11.09 -4.84 4.66
CA LEU A 531 11.78 -3.60 4.25
C LEU A 531 12.79 -3.85 3.14
N MET A 532 13.57 -4.94 3.23
CA MET A 532 14.52 -5.32 2.19
C MET A 532 13.81 -5.72 0.89
N ALA A 533 12.68 -6.42 0.98
CA ALA A 533 11.83 -6.73 -0.16
C ALA A 533 11.28 -5.46 -0.82
N ARG A 534 10.84 -4.45 -0.05
CA ARG A 534 10.38 -3.16 -0.60
C ARG A 534 11.50 -2.40 -1.29
N ILE A 535 12.73 -2.43 -0.77
CA ILE A 535 13.91 -1.90 -1.48
C ILE A 535 14.15 -2.69 -2.78
N ALA A 536 14.09 -4.02 -2.74
CA ALA A 536 14.30 -4.86 -3.92
C ALA A 536 13.26 -4.58 -5.01
N VAL A 537 11.98 -4.46 -4.64
CA VAL A 537 10.89 -4.11 -5.56
C VAL A 537 11.10 -2.74 -6.19
N HIS A 538 11.49 -1.75 -5.38
CA HIS A 538 11.78 -0.41 -5.88
C HIS A 538 12.99 -0.40 -6.84
N LYS A 539 14.05 -1.15 -6.53
CA LYS A 539 15.20 -1.33 -7.43
C LYS A 539 14.80 -2.01 -8.74
N ALA A 540 13.94 -3.01 -8.67
CA ALA A 540 13.44 -3.74 -9.83
C ALA A 540 12.48 -2.92 -10.73
N GLU A 541 12.28 -1.62 -10.44
CA GLU A 541 11.62 -0.69 -11.36
C GLU A 541 12.59 -0.07 -12.38
N THR A 542 13.89 -0.03 -12.06
CA THR A 542 14.93 0.57 -12.91
C THR A 542 16.03 -0.40 -13.29
N ASP A 543 16.32 -1.36 -12.42
CA ASP A 543 17.43 -2.30 -12.53
C ASP A 543 16.93 -3.66 -13.05
N ASP A 544 17.81 -4.41 -13.69
CA ASP A 544 17.50 -5.78 -14.14
C ASP A 544 17.20 -6.70 -12.95
N GLY A 545 16.15 -7.52 -13.07
CA GLY A 545 15.70 -8.40 -12.00
C GLY A 545 16.80 -9.36 -11.48
N ALA A 546 17.68 -9.84 -12.35
CA ALA A 546 18.77 -10.72 -11.95
C ALA A 546 19.84 -9.97 -11.14
N ASP A 547 20.08 -8.70 -11.44
CA ASP A 547 21.01 -7.87 -10.67
C ASP A 547 20.45 -7.51 -9.29
N VAL A 548 19.13 -7.30 -9.19
CA VAL A 548 18.46 -7.13 -7.89
C VAL A 548 18.57 -8.40 -7.05
N ILE A 549 18.37 -9.59 -7.64
CA ILE A 549 18.55 -10.87 -6.94
C ILE A 549 20.00 -11.03 -6.47
N ARG A 550 21.01 -10.73 -7.30
CA ARG A 550 22.42 -10.77 -6.91
C ARG A 550 22.74 -9.80 -5.77
N TRP A 551 22.15 -8.60 -5.80
CA TRP A 551 22.30 -7.63 -4.72
C TRP A 551 21.71 -8.15 -3.41
N LEU A 552 20.53 -8.77 -3.47
CA LEU A 552 19.87 -9.38 -2.32
C LEU A 552 20.71 -10.53 -1.75
N ASP A 553 21.21 -11.43 -2.61
CA ASP A 553 22.05 -12.57 -2.21
C ASP A 553 23.34 -12.09 -1.51
N ARG A 554 24.03 -11.09 -2.08
CA ARG A 554 25.21 -10.47 -1.45
C ARG A 554 24.89 -9.82 -0.11
N THR A 555 23.70 -9.24 0.02
CA THR A 555 23.27 -8.62 1.27
C THR A 555 23.00 -9.67 2.34
N LEU A 556 22.36 -10.79 1.98
CA LEU A 556 22.18 -11.93 2.87
C LEU A 556 23.51 -12.54 3.33
N ILE A 557 24.43 -12.80 2.40
CA ILE A 557 25.76 -13.34 2.71
C ILE A 557 26.49 -12.44 3.71
N LYS A 558 26.51 -11.12 3.47
CA LYS A 558 27.15 -10.16 4.38
C LYS A 558 26.51 -10.15 5.77
N LEU A 559 25.19 -10.26 5.86
CA LEU A 559 24.48 -10.34 7.14
C LEU A 559 24.90 -11.61 7.90
N CYS A 560 24.88 -12.76 7.24
CA CYS A 560 25.29 -14.04 7.81
C CYS A 560 26.76 -14.03 8.25
N GLN A 561 27.67 -13.51 7.42
CA GLN A 561 29.09 -13.35 7.79
C GLN A 561 29.28 -12.46 9.03
N LYS A 562 28.33 -11.56 9.31
CA LYS A 562 28.41 -10.61 10.42
C LYS A 562 27.79 -11.12 11.71
N TYR A 563 26.68 -11.85 11.62
CA TYR A 563 25.83 -12.21 12.77
C TYR A 563 25.68 -13.72 13.01
N ALA A 564 26.24 -14.58 12.15
CA ALA A 564 26.31 -16.01 12.41
C ALA A 564 27.57 -16.37 13.20
N ASP A 565 27.46 -17.41 14.02
CA ASP A 565 28.61 -18.10 14.60
C ASP A 565 29.07 -19.20 13.64
N TYR A 566 30.38 -19.25 13.35
CA TYR A 566 30.99 -20.31 12.56
C TYR A 566 32.51 -20.34 12.72
N ASN A 567 33.07 -21.52 12.51
CA ASN A 567 34.48 -21.74 12.24
C ASN A 567 34.75 -21.49 10.75
N LYS A 568 35.85 -20.80 10.47
CA LYS A 568 36.28 -20.55 9.09
C LYS A 568 36.42 -21.88 8.33
N ASP A 569 35.90 -21.90 7.10
CA ASP A 569 35.95 -23.05 6.18
C ASP A 569 35.25 -24.34 6.70
N ASP A 570 34.40 -24.25 7.73
CA ASP A 570 33.60 -25.37 8.26
C ASP A 570 32.09 -25.05 8.23
N PRO A 571 31.38 -25.42 7.15
CA PRO A 571 29.95 -25.13 7.00
C PRO A 571 29.06 -25.74 8.08
N GLN A 572 29.49 -26.84 8.73
CA GLN A 572 28.68 -27.53 9.75
C GLN A 572 28.64 -26.76 11.08
N SER A 573 29.59 -25.87 11.29
CA SER A 573 29.63 -24.99 12.45
C SER A 573 28.67 -23.80 12.37
N PHE A 574 28.08 -23.54 11.20
CA PHE A 574 27.24 -22.38 10.95
C PHE A 574 25.97 -22.39 11.81
N ARG A 575 25.79 -21.34 12.62
CA ARG A 575 24.61 -21.13 13.46
C ARG A 575 24.17 -19.67 13.41
N LEU A 576 22.87 -19.46 13.25
CA LEU A 576 22.23 -18.15 13.41
C LEU A 576 21.47 -18.12 14.74
N ALA A 577 21.51 -16.97 15.41
CA ALA A 577 20.66 -16.74 16.57
C ALA A 577 19.17 -16.75 16.17
N PRO A 578 18.24 -17.05 17.10
CA PRO A 578 16.81 -17.17 16.80
C PRO A 578 16.20 -15.98 16.05
N ASN A 579 16.65 -14.76 16.35
CA ASN A 579 16.17 -13.55 15.68
C ASN A 579 16.57 -13.43 14.20
N PHE A 580 17.50 -14.27 13.73
CA PHE A 580 18.01 -14.26 12.36
C PHE A 580 17.71 -15.57 11.60
N SER A 581 17.18 -16.59 12.27
CA SER A 581 17.12 -17.95 11.73
C SER A 581 16.19 -18.11 10.52
N LEU A 582 15.11 -17.35 10.45
CA LEU A 582 14.12 -17.35 9.35
C LEU A 582 14.48 -16.35 8.25
N TYR A 583 15.34 -15.36 8.52
CA TYR A 583 15.70 -14.34 7.54
C TYR A 583 16.26 -14.90 6.20
N PRO A 584 17.16 -15.92 6.19
CA PRO A 584 17.56 -16.59 4.95
C PRO A 584 16.40 -17.24 4.21
N GLN A 585 15.45 -17.85 4.93
CA GLN A 585 14.28 -18.50 4.36
C GLN A 585 13.35 -17.48 3.71
N PHE A 586 13.08 -16.35 4.37
CA PHE A 586 12.33 -15.24 3.77
C PHE A 586 13.01 -14.72 2.51
N THR A 587 14.34 -14.59 2.53
CA THR A 587 15.12 -14.18 1.35
C THR A 587 15.00 -15.18 0.20
N TYR A 588 15.04 -16.49 0.49
CA TYR A 588 14.82 -17.54 -0.50
C TYR A 588 13.46 -17.40 -1.18
N TYR A 589 12.38 -17.27 -0.41
CA TYR A 589 11.04 -17.13 -0.97
C TYR A 589 10.84 -15.80 -1.70
N LEU A 590 11.43 -14.71 -1.22
CA LEU A 590 11.42 -13.42 -1.91
C LEU A 590 12.02 -13.51 -3.32
N ARG A 591 13.12 -14.25 -3.50
CA ARG A 591 13.75 -14.47 -4.82
C ARG A 591 12.82 -15.17 -5.81
N ARG A 592 11.97 -16.09 -5.31
CA ARG A 592 11.00 -16.85 -6.10
C ARG A 592 9.66 -16.11 -6.25
N SER A 593 9.44 -15.06 -5.46
CA SER A 593 8.20 -14.31 -5.48
C SER A 593 8.00 -13.55 -6.80
N GLN A 594 6.73 -13.32 -7.15
CA GLN A 594 6.32 -12.54 -8.31
C GLN A 594 6.71 -11.05 -8.25
N PHE A 595 7.27 -10.61 -7.12
CA PHE A 595 7.73 -9.25 -6.94
C PHE A 595 9.06 -8.99 -7.65
N LEU A 596 9.93 -10.01 -7.70
CA LEU A 596 11.24 -9.96 -8.35
C LEU A 596 11.29 -10.79 -9.64
N SER A 597 10.56 -11.90 -9.71
CA SER A 597 10.43 -12.70 -10.92
C SER A 597 9.15 -12.35 -11.67
N VAL A 598 9.30 -11.75 -12.85
CA VAL A 598 8.17 -11.39 -13.72
C VAL A 598 7.72 -12.54 -14.63
N PHE A 599 8.30 -13.74 -14.48
CA PHE A 599 7.93 -14.90 -15.26
C PHE A 599 6.46 -15.26 -15.05
N ASN A 600 5.73 -15.57 -16.14
CA ASN A 600 4.28 -15.81 -16.17
C ASN A 600 3.39 -14.65 -15.70
N ASN A 601 3.94 -13.47 -15.45
CA ASN A 601 3.16 -12.28 -15.13
C ASN A 601 3.25 -11.29 -16.28
N SER A 602 2.12 -10.70 -16.62
CA SER A 602 2.07 -9.56 -17.52
C SER A 602 2.60 -8.28 -16.83
N PRO A 603 2.95 -7.24 -17.59
CA PRO A 603 3.31 -5.94 -17.02
C PRO A 603 2.24 -5.35 -16.09
N ASP A 604 0.96 -5.57 -16.37
CA ASP A 604 -0.15 -5.08 -15.53
C ASP A 604 -0.29 -5.88 -14.23
N GLU A 605 -0.20 -7.22 -14.29
CA GLU A 605 -0.18 -8.07 -13.09
C GLU A 605 1.02 -7.73 -12.19
N THR A 606 2.19 -7.49 -12.79
CA THR A 606 3.39 -7.08 -12.05
C THR A 606 3.19 -5.75 -11.34
N ALA A 607 2.57 -4.76 -12.02
CA ALA A 607 2.23 -3.47 -11.42
C ALA A 607 1.23 -3.64 -10.27
N PHE A 608 0.19 -4.46 -10.47
CA PHE A 608 -0.81 -4.77 -9.46
C PHE A 608 -0.20 -5.42 -8.20
N TYR A 609 0.56 -6.50 -8.35
CA TYR A 609 1.17 -7.21 -7.22
C TYR A 609 2.13 -6.31 -6.44
N ARG A 610 2.97 -5.54 -7.14
CA ARG A 610 3.91 -4.61 -6.49
C ARG A 610 3.17 -3.49 -5.76
N HIS A 611 2.11 -2.93 -6.35
CA HIS A 611 1.27 -1.91 -5.72
C HIS A 611 0.68 -2.41 -4.39
N ILE A 612 0.08 -3.60 -4.39
CA ILE A 612 -0.48 -4.17 -3.16
C ILE A 612 0.62 -4.45 -2.12
N PHE A 613 1.74 -5.03 -2.53
CA PHE A 613 2.87 -5.31 -1.65
C PHE A 613 3.46 -4.06 -0.97
N THR A 614 3.52 -2.92 -1.68
CA THR A 614 4.01 -1.66 -1.10
C THR A 614 3.00 -0.94 -0.22
N ARG A 615 1.77 -1.49 -0.09
CA ARG A 615 0.71 -0.96 0.76
C ARG A 615 0.58 -1.72 2.08
N GLU A 616 0.65 -3.05 2.05
CA GLU A 616 0.33 -3.91 3.20
C GLU A 616 1.32 -3.84 4.36
N ASP A 617 0.89 -4.20 5.57
CA ASP A 617 1.73 -4.26 6.76
C ASP A 617 2.75 -5.41 6.75
N THR A 618 3.47 -5.59 7.86
CA THR A 618 4.52 -6.61 8.00
C THR A 618 3.98 -8.00 7.77
N THR A 619 2.89 -8.36 8.44
CA THR A 619 2.28 -9.69 8.42
C THR A 619 1.76 -10.05 7.03
N ASN A 620 0.95 -9.18 6.42
CA ASN A 620 0.41 -9.43 5.09
C ASN A 620 1.51 -9.48 4.02
N SER A 621 2.52 -8.60 4.12
CA SER A 621 3.67 -8.62 3.22
C SER A 621 4.49 -9.90 3.34
N LEU A 622 4.64 -10.45 4.55
CA LEU A 622 5.33 -11.72 4.75
C LEU A 622 4.58 -12.89 4.15
N ILE A 623 3.25 -12.97 4.31
CA ILE A 623 2.42 -14.02 3.69
C ILE A 623 2.57 -13.98 2.15
N MET A 624 2.67 -12.78 1.57
CA MET A 624 2.92 -12.64 0.13
C MET A 624 4.32 -13.14 -0.30
N ILE A 625 5.33 -12.95 0.55
CA ILE A 625 6.71 -13.42 0.30
C ILE A 625 6.76 -14.93 0.46
N GLN A 626 6.32 -15.42 1.62
CA GLN A 626 6.28 -16.81 2.02
C GLN A 626 4.85 -17.18 2.41
N PRO A 627 4.10 -17.82 1.48
CA PRO A 627 2.77 -18.33 1.76
C PRO A 627 2.70 -19.26 2.97
N THR A 628 1.54 -19.28 3.63
CA THR A 628 1.24 -20.16 4.75
C THR A 628 0.44 -21.37 4.26
N LEU A 629 0.64 -22.52 4.92
CA LEU A 629 -0.03 -23.77 4.59
C LEU A 629 -0.51 -24.42 5.90
N THR A 630 -1.82 -24.58 6.06
CA THR A 630 -2.44 -25.23 7.21
C THR A 630 -2.96 -26.61 6.79
N SER A 631 -2.69 -27.64 7.57
CA SER A 631 -3.15 -29.00 7.33
C SER A 631 -4.29 -29.36 8.29
N PHE A 632 -5.35 -29.94 7.73
CA PHE A 632 -6.51 -30.46 8.44
C PHE A 632 -6.58 -31.98 8.23
N SER A 633 -6.83 -32.73 9.29
CA SER A 633 -6.90 -34.19 9.25
C SER A 633 -7.98 -34.70 10.20
N MET A 634 -8.36 -35.98 10.07
CA MET A 634 -9.28 -36.61 11.05
C MET A 634 -8.60 -36.95 12.39
N GLU A 635 -7.27 -36.92 12.45
CA GLU A 635 -6.47 -37.46 13.57
C GLU A 635 -5.93 -36.35 14.48
N ASP A 636 -5.55 -35.22 13.88
CA ASP A 636 -4.94 -34.06 14.54
C ASP A 636 -5.76 -32.80 14.28
N ASP A 637 -5.71 -31.87 15.24
CA ASP A 637 -6.21 -30.50 15.09
C ASP A 637 -5.52 -29.75 13.93
N PRO A 638 -6.16 -28.70 13.37
CA PRO A 638 -5.55 -27.88 12.32
C PRO A 638 -4.19 -27.33 12.75
N GLN A 639 -3.16 -27.56 11.93
CA GLN A 639 -1.79 -27.18 12.25
C GLN A 639 -1.04 -26.61 11.04
N PRO A 640 -0.18 -25.59 11.25
CA PRO A 640 0.68 -25.08 10.20
C PRO A 640 1.72 -26.14 9.80
N VAL A 641 1.89 -26.33 8.50
CA VAL A 641 2.84 -27.28 7.91
C VAL A 641 3.80 -26.57 6.96
N LEU A 642 4.91 -27.25 6.61
CA LEU A 642 5.89 -26.69 5.70
C LEU A 642 5.28 -26.45 4.31
N LEU A 643 5.65 -25.34 3.66
CA LEU A 643 5.32 -25.09 2.26
C LEU A 643 6.17 -25.96 1.33
N ASP A 644 5.97 -27.28 1.41
CA ASP A 644 6.80 -28.32 0.81
C ASP A 644 5.95 -29.47 0.27
N SER A 645 6.47 -30.19 -0.73
CA SER A 645 5.85 -31.40 -1.28
C SER A 645 5.53 -32.48 -0.23
N ILE A 646 6.33 -32.58 0.84
CA ILE A 646 6.14 -33.55 1.92
C ILE A 646 4.83 -33.33 2.68
N SER A 647 4.33 -32.08 2.71
CA SER A 647 3.07 -31.72 3.37
C SER A 647 1.84 -32.14 2.59
N VAL A 648 1.98 -32.47 1.30
CA VAL A 648 0.87 -32.89 0.44
C VAL A 648 0.58 -34.37 0.65
N LYS A 649 -0.24 -34.67 1.67
CA LYS A 649 -0.64 -36.05 2.01
C LYS A 649 -2.01 -36.42 1.43
N PRO A 650 -2.26 -37.72 1.11
CA PRO A 650 -3.55 -38.17 0.58
C PRO A 650 -4.74 -37.96 1.53
N ASN A 651 -4.50 -38.09 2.84
CA ASN A 651 -5.52 -38.12 3.90
C ASN A 651 -5.76 -36.78 4.60
N THR A 652 -5.26 -35.68 4.03
CA THR A 652 -5.37 -34.34 4.63
C THR A 652 -6.03 -33.36 3.66
N ILE A 653 -6.60 -32.29 4.22
CA ILE A 653 -6.97 -31.08 3.46
C ILE A 653 -5.93 -30.02 3.76
N LEU A 654 -5.49 -29.29 2.75
CA LEU A 654 -4.57 -28.17 2.92
C LEU A 654 -5.28 -26.86 2.62
N LEU A 655 -5.11 -25.87 3.50
CA LEU A 655 -5.46 -24.47 3.26
C LEU A 655 -4.18 -23.70 2.95
N LEU A 656 -4.01 -23.33 1.69
CA LEU A 656 -2.92 -22.46 1.24
C LEU A 656 -3.39 -21.02 1.23
N ASP A 657 -2.58 -20.17 1.83
CA ASP A 657 -2.79 -18.75 1.85
C ASP A 657 -1.54 -18.02 1.32
N THR A 658 -1.75 -17.28 0.23
CA THR A 658 -0.71 -16.51 -0.48
C THR A 658 -0.97 -15.01 -0.46
N PHE A 659 -1.87 -14.54 0.42
CA PHE A 659 -2.54 -13.23 0.34
C PHE A 659 -3.50 -13.11 -0.85
N PHE A 660 -3.02 -13.32 -2.09
CA PHE A 660 -3.80 -13.14 -3.33
C PHE A 660 -4.73 -14.32 -3.65
N PHE A 661 -4.36 -15.53 -3.23
CA PHE A 661 -5.14 -16.75 -3.37
C PHE A 661 -5.36 -17.38 -2.00
N ILE A 662 -6.61 -17.76 -1.75
CA ILE A 662 -7.01 -18.68 -0.68
C ILE A 662 -7.42 -19.98 -1.35
N LEU A 663 -6.66 -21.05 -1.13
CA LEU A 663 -6.84 -22.31 -1.83
C LEU A 663 -7.04 -23.46 -0.84
N ILE A 664 -8.17 -24.15 -0.97
CA ILE A 664 -8.43 -25.43 -0.30
C ILE A 664 -8.06 -26.55 -1.27
N TYR A 665 -7.17 -27.44 -0.83
CA TYR A 665 -6.72 -28.61 -1.58
C TYR A 665 -7.12 -29.88 -0.83
N HIS A 666 -7.98 -30.68 -1.44
CA HIS A 666 -8.35 -31.99 -0.94
C HIS A 666 -7.35 -33.05 -1.41
N GLY A 667 -6.67 -33.71 -0.47
CA GLY A 667 -5.81 -34.86 -0.74
C GLY A 667 -6.56 -36.00 -1.45
N GLU A 668 -5.82 -36.90 -2.08
CA GLU A 668 -6.39 -37.96 -2.93
C GLU A 668 -7.46 -38.81 -2.21
N GLN A 669 -7.19 -39.24 -0.98
CA GLN A 669 -8.13 -40.04 -0.20
C GLN A 669 -9.35 -39.21 0.23
N ILE A 670 -9.15 -37.95 0.64
CA ILE A 670 -10.25 -37.04 0.97
C ILE A 670 -11.16 -36.82 -0.25
N ALA A 671 -10.57 -36.60 -1.43
CA ALA A 671 -11.30 -36.43 -2.67
C ALA A 671 -12.12 -37.68 -3.05
N GLN A 672 -11.54 -38.88 -2.86
CA GLN A 672 -12.25 -40.14 -3.05
C GLN A 672 -13.44 -40.28 -2.10
N TRP A 673 -13.27 -39.97 -0.82
CA TRP A 673 -14.34 -40.00 0.19
C TRP A 673 -15.46 -39.00 -0.10
N ARG A 674 -15.10 -37.78 -0.52
CA ARG A 674 -16.07 -36.75 -0.94
C ARG A 674 -16.90 -37.21 -2.14
N LYS A 675 -16.24 -37.82 -3.14
CA LYS A 675 -16.91 -38.40 -4.33
C LYS A 675 -17.79 -39.60 -4.01
N ALA A 676 -17.43 -40.38 -2.99
CA ALA A 676 -18.23 -41.50 -2.50
C ALA A 676 -19.48 -41.05 -1.70
N GLY A 677 -19.60 -39.76 -1.36
CA GLY A 677 -20.76 -39.21 -0.65
C GLY A 677 -20.74 -39.43 0.86
N TYR A 678 -19.58 -39.70 1.46
CA TYR A 678 -19.51 -39.96 2.91
C TYR A 678 -19.96 -38.79 3.77
N GLN A 679 -19.78 -37.55 3.31
CA GLN A 679 -20.26 -36.35 4.00
C GLN A 679 -21.80 -36.27 4.14
N ASP A 680 -22.54 -37.06 3.34
CA ASP A 680 -24.00 -37.07 3.34
C ASP A 680 -24.58 -38.17 4.24
N ASP A 681 -23.74 -39.11 4.68
CA ASP A 681 -24.12 -40.18 5.60
C ASP A 681 -23.89 -39.72 7.06
N PRO A 682 -24.93 -39.68 7.90
CA PRO A 682 -24.82 -39.29 9.31
C PRO A 682 -23.78 -40.09 10.12
N GLN A 683 -23.39 -41.29 9.67
CA GLN A 683 -22.34 -42.09 10.33
C GLN A 683 -20.94 -41.48 10.17
N TYR A 684 -20.73 -40.63 9.17
CA TYR A 684 -19.45 -39.94 8.93
C TYR A 684 -19.58 -38.43 9.16
N ALA A 685 -20.33 -38.02 10.18
CA ALA A 685 -20.49 -36.61 10.55
C ALA A 685 -19.14 -35.90 10.79
N ASP A 686 -18.15 -36.60 11.33
CA ASP A 686 -16.80 -36.06 11.55
C ASP A 686 -16.09 -35.74 10.22
N PHE A 687 -16.29 -36.57 9.19
CA PHE A 687 -15.74 -36.29 7.85
C PHE A 687 -16.42 -35.06 7.22
N LYS A 688 -17.73 -34.88 7.45
CA LYS A 688 -18.41 -33.65 7.05
C LYS A 688 -17.85 -32.43 7.77
N ALA A 689 -17.59 -32.53 9.07
CA ALA A 689 -16.98 -31.44 9.86
C ALA A 689 -15.59 -31.08 9.31
N LEU A 690 -14.74 -32.07 9.03
CA LEU A 690 -13.42 -31.87 8.43
C LEU A 690 -13.47 -31.11 7.10
N LEU A 691 -14.50 -31.34 6.26
CA LEU A 691 -14.67 -30.61 5.00
C LEU A 691 -15.11 -29.14 5.18
N GLU A 692 -15.72 -28.79 6.31
CA GLU A 692 -16.23 -27.44 6.60
C GLU A 692 -15.21 -26.57 7.35
N GLU A 693 -14.39 -27.14 8.23
CA GLU A 693 -13.33 -26.42 8.97
C GLU A 693 -12.46 -25.49 8.10
N PRO A 694 -11.81 -25.96 7.02
CA PRO A 694 -10.97 -25.09 6.19
C PRO A 694 -11.78 -24.02 5.45
N LYS A 695 -13.09 -24.22 5.25
CA LYS A 695 -13.96 -23.19 4.63
C LYS A 695 -14.28 -22.08 5.60
N LEU A 696 -14.44 -22.39 6.88
CA LEU A 696 -14.65 -21.39 7.94
C LEU A 696 -13.41 -20.51 8.07
N GLU A 697 -12.22 -21.12 8.19
CA GLU A 697 -10.95 -20.37 8.26
C GLU A 697 -10.70 -19.56 6.97
N ALA A 698 -10.97 -20.14 5.79
CA ALA A 698 -10.91 -19.41 4.53
C ALA A 698 -11.86 -18.21 4.49
N ALA A 699 -13.08 -18.34 5.02
CA ALA A 699 -14.06 -17.25 5.03
C ALA A 699 -13.59 -16.07 5.91
N GLU A 700 -12.96 -16.34 7.05
CA GLU A 700 -12.37 -15.31 7.90
C GLU A 700 -11.26 -14.54 7.17
N LEU A 701 -10.35 -15.26 6.49
CA LEU A 701 -9.27 -14.66 5.70
C LEU A 701 -9.80 -13.81 4.52
N LEU A 702 -10.88 -14.25 3.88
CA LEU A 702 -11.55 -13.49 2.80
C LEU A 702 -12.19 -12.20 3.35
N VAL A 703 -12.73 -12.22 4.56
CA VAL A 703 -13.36 -11.06 5.20
C VAL A 703 -12.34 -10.04 5.68
N ASP A 704 -11.12 -10.40 6.04
CA ASP A 704 -10.14 -9.40 6.50
C ASP A 704 -9.46 -8.62 5.35
N ARG A 705 -9.29 -9.25 4.19
CA ARG A 705 -8.38 -8.74 3.14
C ARG A 705 -8.94 -7.70 2.19
N PHE A 706 -8.03 -6.86 1.71
CA PHE A 706 -8.28 -5.98 0.56
C PHE A 706 -7.08 -6.01 -0.39
N PRO A 707 -7.29 -6.28 -1.69
CA PRO A 707 -8.53 -6.71 -2.31
C PRO A 707 -8.97 -8.10 -1.85
N LEU A 708 -10.20 -8.48 -2.17
CA LEU A 708 -10.71 -9.83 -1.92
C LEU A 708 -9.81 -10.85 -2.65
N PRO A 709 -9.24 -11.84 -1.95
CA PRO A 709 -8.45 -12.89 -2.58
C PRO A 709 -9.29 -13.73 -3.54
N ARG A 710 -8.62 -14.35 -4.51
CA ARG A 710 -9.26 -15.40 -5.32
C ARG A 710 -9.38 -16.67 -4.49
N PHE A 711 -10.62 -17.12 -4.28
CA PHE A 711 -10.92 -18.39 -3.64
C PHE A 711 -10.86 -19.55 -4.63
N ILE A 712 -10.19 -20.65 -4.26
CA ILE A 712 -10.04 -21.85 -5.07
C ILE A 712 -10.32 -23.07 -4.18
N ASP A 713 -11.30 -23.89 -4.56
CA ASP A 713 -11.53 -25.23 -3.98
C ASP A 713 -11.13 -26.26 -5.04
N THR A 714 -10.12 -27.08 -4.75
CA THR A 714 -9.57 -28.06 -5.67
C THR A 714 -9.15 -29.35 -4.97
N GLU A 715 -8.77 -30.35 -5.75
CA GLU A 715 -8.46 -31.70 -5.27
C GLU A 715 -7.22 -32.25 -5.98
N ALA A 716 -6.66 -33.33 -5.44
CA ALA A 716 -5.57 -34.07 -6.05
C ALA A 716 -5.90 -34.44 -7.51
N GLY A 717 -5.02 -34.07 -8.44
CA GLY A 717 -5.21 -34.25 -9.88
C GLY A 717 -6.11 -33.20 -10.56
N GLY A 718 -6.71 -32.28 -9.81
CA GLY A 718 -7.49 -31.17 -10.36
C GLY A 718 -6.62 -30.13 -11.08
N SER A 719 -7.17 -29.49 -12.13
CA SER A 719 -6.42 -28.52 -12.94
C SER A 719 -5.97 -27.27 -12.16
N GLN A 720 -6.70 -26.92 -11.09
CA GLN A 720 -6.39 -25.78 -10.22
C GLN A 720 -5.35 -26.12 -9.14
N ALA A 721 -5.01 -27.40 -8.93
CA ALA A 721 -3.98 -27.82 -7.97
C ALA A 721 -2.60 -27.20 -8.27
N ARG A 722 -2.35 -26.80 -9.53
CA ARG A 722 -1.14 -26.09 -9.96
C ARG A 722 -0.84 -24.82 -9.16
N PHE A 723 -1.86 -24.14 -8.65
CA PHE A 723 -1.69 -22.94 -7.81
C PHE A 723 -0.99 -23.27 -6.49
N LEU A 724 -1.27 -24.44 -5.90
CA LEU A 724 -0.52 -24.95 -4.75
C LEU A 724 0.89 -25.40 -5.16
N LEU A 725 0.96 -26.29 -6.16
CA LEU A 725 2.23 -26.92 -6.55
C LEU A 725 3.31 -25.91 -6.96
N SER A 726 2.92 -24.80 -7.59
CA SER A 726 3.84 -23.72 -7.99
C SER A 726 4.46 -22.95 -6.80
N LYS A 727 3.91 -23.07 -5.59
CA LYS A 727 4.40 -22.40 -4.38
C LYS A 727 5.23 -23.31 -3.49
N LEU A 728 5.14 -24.62 -3.67
CA LEU A 728 5.86 -25.58 -2.85
C LEU A 728 7.38 -25.50 -3.06
N ASN A 729 8.12 -25.77 -2.00
CA ASN A 729 9.55 -26.04 -2.07
C ASN A 729 9.77 -27.44 -2.70
N PRO A 730 10.61 -27.56 -3.75
CA PRO A 730 10.90 -28.84 -4.38
C PRO A 730 11.99 -29.60 -3.61
N SER A 731 11.63 -30.20 -2.46
CA SER A 731 12.59 -31.00 -1.69
C SER A 731 12.96 -32.32 -2.37
N ASP A 732 12.01 -32.95 -3.06
CA ASP A 732 12.23 -34.18 -3.83
C ASP A 732 12.33 -33.84 -5.33
N ASN A 733 13.54 -33.87 -5.90
CA ASN A 733 13.75 -33.71 -7.34
C ASN A 733 13.78 -35.08 -8.05
N TYR A 734 13.68 -35.07 -9.39
CA TYR A 734 13.69 -36.25 -10.28
C TYR A 734 14.76 -37.31 -9.95
N GLN A 735 15.86 -36.94 -9.29
CA GLN A 735 16.96 -37.82 -8.88
C GLN A 735 16.59 -38.79 -7.74
N ASP A 736 15.56 -38.49 -6.95
CA ASP A 736 15.13 -39.30 -5.79
C ASP A 736 13.99 -40.28 -6.11
N MET A 737 13.87 -40.71 -7.37
CA MET A 737 12.85 -41.65 -7.88
C MET A 737 12.72 -42.97 -7.08
N ALA A 738 13.70 -43.32 -6.23
CA ALA A 738 13.68 -44.53 -5.43
C ALA A 738 12.77 -44.46 -4.18
N ARG A 739 12.32 -43.28 -3.75
CA ARG A 739 11.40 -43.13 -2.61
C ARG A 739 9.99 -42.84 -3.11
N GLY A 740 9.22 -43.90 -3.39
CA GLY A 740 7.81 -43.78 -3.74
C GLY A 740 6.98 -43.22 -2.58
N GLY A 741 6.28 -42.11 -2.79
CA GLY A 741 5.24 -41.63 -1.86
C GLY A 741 4.99 -40.11 -1.82
N SER A 742 5.85 -39.26 -2.36
CA SER A 742 5.69 -37.80 -2.30
C SER A 742 5.23 -37.18 -3.63
N THR A 743 4.57 -36.02 -3.53
CA THR A 743 4.13 -35.24 -4.70
C THR A 743 5.34 -34.59 -5.37
N ILE A 744 5.71 -35.05 -6.58
CA ILE A 744 6.85 -34.50 -7.32
C ILE A 744 6.50 -33.14 -7.90
N VAL A 745 7.23 -32.10 -7.51
CA VAL A 745 7.13 -30.75 -8.10
C VAL A 745 8.11 -30.67 -9.27
N LEU A 746 7.59 -30.58 -10.50
CA LEU A 746 8.42 -30.44 -11.70
C LEU A 746 8.91 -28.98 -11.83
N THR A 747 10.12 -28.70 -11.34
CA THR A 747 10.74 -27.37 -11.45
C THR A 747 12.27 -27.47 -11.53
N ASP A 748 12.89 -26.49 -12.20
CA ASP A 748 14.35 -26.28 -12.21
C ASP A 748 14.82 -25.44 -10.98
N ASP A 749 13.89 -25.05 -10.11
CA ASP A 749 14.19 -24.24 -8.93
C ASP A 749 15.11 -24.98 -7.94
N VAL A 750 16.05 -24.23 -7.37
CA VAL A 750 16.90 -24.70 -6.26
C VAL A 750 16.04 -24.89 -5.02
N SER A 751 16.12 -26.03 -4.35
CA SER A 751 15.43 -26.27 -3.08
C SER A 751 15.95 -25.37 -1.95
N LEU A 752 15.11 -25.09 -0.95
CA LEU A 752 15.51 -24.34 0.24
C LEU A 752 16.72 -24.98 0.93
N GLN A 753 16.78 -26.32 1.00
CA GLN A 753 17.89 -27.03 1.60
C GLN A 753 19.22 -26.79 0.85
N ASN A 754 19.18 -26.81 -0.48
CA ASN A 754 20.35 -26.53 -1.31
C ASN A 754 20.77 -25.06 -1.20
N PHE A 755 19.80 -24.15 -1.17
CA PHE A 755 20.04 -22.73 -0.93
C PHE A 755 20.74 -22.49 0.42
N MET A 756 20.23 -23.09 1.50
CA MET A 756 20.81 -22.98 2.84
C MET A 756 22.20 -23.60 2.92
N THR A 757 22.41 -24.76 2.30
CA THR A 757 23.73 -25.42 2.24
C THR A 757 24.74 -24.54 1.52
N HIS A 758 24.34 -23.93 0.40
CA HIS A 758 25.21 -23.03 -0.35
C HIS A 758 25.51 -21.74 0.44
N LEU A 759 24.50 -21.14 1.06
CA LEU A 759 24.68 -19.96 1.92
C LEU A 759 25.67 -20.24 3.05
N GLN A 760 25.57 -21.39 3.71
CA GLN A 760 26.51 -21.81 4.75
C GLN A 760 27.94 -21.90 4.21
N GLN A 761 28.15 -22.57 3.06
CA GLN A 761 29.47 -22.70 2.43
C GLN A 761 30.08 -21.33 2.10
N VAL A 762 29.30 -20.43 1.51
CA VAL A 762 29.77 -19.11 1.09
C VAL A 762 30.05 -18.23 2.30
N ALA A 763 29.16 -18.22 3.31
CA ALA A 763 29.34 -17.45 4.53
C ALA A 763 30.64 -17.82 5.28
N VAL A 764 30.92 -19.12 5.46
CA VAL A 764 32.11 -19.55 6.23
C VAL A 764 33.43 -19.39 5.49
N SER A 765 33.40 -19.39 4.14
CA SER A 765 34.59 -19.22 3.30
C SER A 765 35.09 -17.77 3.24
N GLY A 766 34.23 -16.81 3.58
CA GLY A 766 34.51 -15.37 3.44
C GLY A 766 34.52 -14.87 1.99
N GLN A 767 34.12 -15.70 1.02
CA GLN A 767 33.84 -15.25 -0.34
C GLN A 767 32.43 -14.65 -0.37
N ALA A 768 32.24 -13.49 -0.98
CA ALA A 768 30.96 -12.78 -1.05
C ALA A 768 30.49 -12.58 -2.49
#